data_AF-A0A2E9QF44-F1
#
_entry.id   AF-A0A2E9QF44-F1
#
_cell.length_a   1.000
_cell.length_b   1.000
_cell.length_c   1.000
_cell.angle_alpha   90.00
_cell.angle_beta   90.00
_cell.angle_gamma   90.00
#
_symmetry.space_group_name_H-M   'P 1'
#
loop_
_entity.id
_entity.type
_entity.pdbx_description
1 polymer ?
#
loop_
_entity_poly.entity_id
_entity_poly.type
_entity_poly.pdbx_seq_one_letter_code
_entity_poly.pdbx_strand_id
1 'polypeptide(L)'
;MDLGKGSIQVFEEANVRVATRATLALLTTALALFSCVKDYPDSPFLAFTTPPVRYSITVQVSGASGSFSIANGSDTFTISGNGAHELSKTYPSGSVFNITIATHPAGQNCTVGGGSNTLTANVSNITITCTNTSIYNVTQNRSYISANPGAFNAVQISFQSAYNGTYAIKSGPDCTSGTTYPDAAATGALTSGGTVNVTLNATTGGTPLAAGPNTVLICGTDTAPALVDTIPVTVTVDNTPPVVSASPGAGSYIAAQSVTIGCSDPGSGCVGTAYSSANAVMPAAAPNPADPTINTDGTGATPFAYSAPLPAGDGDITTIEAIAVDGAGNRSAVQVYNFTVDSNYSNISITGATNLYISSATAKNSTAITWTSDRSNRPYIVMIGGTNCGDGTPIDTGTTGAGGHTTPAIPVASFGPSTDQAYTVRVCEANYAGSYDLGQTIVITRDETAPSLTAETGNNSYVAHNNYVFFRFNESLDTGATVIAGGDLENEDNGGLYATNSFTDDELRVGPQIGAHAAGMAIWAPGLSRALDVTVADLAGNTATFNRSYLMRDGTVEPHYSNAANWNFYVKNDGSNVMDATNTACAGTESNFYYSCLHGGEFRKVKVLDKIDDCTGLTAADSQSFFNWTCYDPPGAGPVEMVSTSMKPGVSLTKIIDFGGSAFLSNQVTVTGSSVPAAPASTAWWNNTIQTLPAAGGSALTAGVIYIAPANVSLAATFSVQAENVAVVTAPTATVRSAGADPMIENTGKLFSWIEGNFDGNVTANAGISLNGSSGFHRLEKVRVWNVVGNAASGGIELKNVTDSLLFDVRVANVTNGNGILISDSTGQTSRNIIRRVSLYNNGGSGLSLQASAAISDLIVFDFYSSSNGGAGIDFQGTGSFRNSIIMNSTLVHNVGYGINLGNTGNTDSISLINLAVVNSGQNGLYMTPGSVNHQIIDGAYVLNGVAEINMNGSASAYVSGLFVVGIIPAPCLNFNADFSDPACNAPEVTLDTSIFNGSTAATGFINHRGSADPANASAPSAAYGPAMDWVNFNFPWRMWGKTGINFNSYGGICNVGTCRQLDYALFSGAHQMHNRHGCPAAAVSQDVVNHNWATATSGSVTFLRHAYETDTDNVWDLPFCLGNETCFINPNLGAYQGHGTPGPAGCPAIGTGGLIENVNFQTFANNGFVSP
;
A
#
# COMPACT_ATOMS: atom_id res chain seq x y z
N MET A 1 -24.82 30.70 1.29
CA MET A 1 -25.99 29.79 1.31
C MET A 1 -25.52 28.50 2.00
N ASP A 2 -25.41 28.42 3.33
CA ASP A 2 -26.40 28.71 4.40
C ASP A 2 -27.38 27.54 4.54
N LEU A 3 -27.65 26.96 5.72
CA LEU A 3 -27.22 27.17 7.12
C LEU A 3 -27.35 25.78 7.83
N GLY A 4 -27.01 25.52 9.10
CA GLY A 4 -26.51 26.32 10.22
C GLY A 4 -26.58 25.46 11.51
N LYS A 5 -25.79 25.77 12.55
CA LYS A 5 -25.72 24.97 13.80
C LYS A 5 -26.76 25.44 14.85
N GLY A 6 -27.26 24.53 15.70
CA GLY A 6 -28.13 24.83 16.85
C GLY A 6 -27.43 24.77 18.22
N SER A 7 -28.12 25.10 19.33
CA SER A 7 -27.69 24.98 20.74
C SER A 7 -28.82 25.26 21.76
N ILE A 8 -28.58 24.96 23.07
CA ILE A 8 -29.39 25.22 24.32
C ILE A 8 -30.43 24.12 24.69
N GLN A 9 -30.72 23.60 25.91
CA GLN A 9 -30.24 23.65 27.35
C GLN A 9 -31.33 24.12 28.38
N VAL A 10 -31.61 23.57 29.60
CA VAL A 10 -31.39 22.32 30.42
C VAL A 10 -32.60 22.19 31.42
N PHE A 11 -32.63 21.18 32.33
CA PHE A 11 -33.46 21.02 33.58
C PHE A 11 -34.84 20.32 33.42
N GLU A 12 -35.39 19.50 34.34
CA GLU A 12 -34.97 18.93 35.66
C GLU A 12 -35.74 17.58 35.95
N GLU A 13 -35.68 17.01 37.15
CA GLU A 13 -36.35 15.74 37.58
C GLU A 13 -37.37 15.96 38.76
N ALA A 14 -38.01 15.01 39.49
CA ALA A 14 -37.83 13.56 39.65
C ALA A 14 -39.06 12.77 40.23
N ASN A 15 -39.01 11.44 40.05
CA ASN A 15 -39.45 10.36 40.98
C ASN A 15 -40.92 10.14 41.46
N VAL A 16 -41.43 8.93 41.11
CA VAL A 16 -42.01 7.88 42.01
C VAL A 16 -43.55 7.70 42.18
N ARG A 17 -44.04 6.59 41.58
CA ARG A 17 -45.11 5.61 41.97
C ARG A 17 -46.64 5.84 41.69
N VAL A 18 -47.11 5.00 40.76
CA VAL A 18 -48.27 4.05 40.87
C VAL A 18 -49.69 4.49 40.45
N ALA A 19 -50.19 3.83 39.39
CA ALA A 19 -51.58 3.55 38.98
C ALA A 19 -52.48 4.76 38.59
N THR A 20 -53.44 4.66 37.65
CA THR A 20 -54.01 3.48 36.93
C THR A 20 -54.45 3.84 35.49
N ARG A 21 -54.34 2.88 34.55
CA ARG A 21 -55.02 2.76 33.23
C ARG A 21 -55.69 4.00 32.59
N ALA A 22 -55.23 4.38 31.39
CA ALA A 22 -56.10 4.48 30.19
C ALA A 22 -55.30 4.47 28.85
N THR A 23 -55.76 3.64 27.90
CA THR A 23 -55.75 3.82 26.42
C THR A 23 -54.54 4.42 25.65
N LEU A 24 -53.87 3.53 24.89
CA LEU A 24 -53.77 3.53 23.40
C LEU A 24 -52.47 4.02 22.69
N ALA A 25 -51.96 3.14 21.81
CA ALA A 25 -51.12 3.35 20.61
C ALA A 25 -49.72 4.02 20.70
N LEU A 26 -48.72 3.14 20.81
CA LEU A 26 -47.33 3.17 20.33
C LEU A 26 -46.71 4.47 19.74
N LEU A 27 -45.57 4.82 20.35
CA LEU A 27 -44.37 5.39 19.70
C LEU A 27 -43.61 4.34 18.86
N THR A 28 -42.84 4.81 17.87
CA THR A 28 -41.38 4.56 17.70
C THR A 28 -40.84 5.60 16.70
N THR A 29 -40.02 6.62 17.00
CA THR A 29 -38.80 6.82 17.81
C THR A 29 -37.55 6.06 17.37
N ALA A 30 -36.57 6.83 16.89
CA ALA A 30 -35.15 6.55 17.03
C ALA A 30 -34.55 7.61 17.99
N LEU A 31 -33.63 7.20 18.87
CA LEU A 31 -32.86 8.11 19.75
C LEU A 31 -31.53 7.44 20.16
N ALA A 32 -30.51 8.25 20.44
CA ALA A 32 -29.19 7.80 20.92
C ALA A 32 -28.89 8.35 22.33
N LEU A 33 -27.91 7.76 23.03
CA LEU A 33 -27.52 8.12 24.41
C LEU A 33 -26.47 9.26 24.46
N PHE A 34 -26.49 10.10 25.50
CA PHE A 34 -25.43 10.24 26.55
C PHE A 34 -25.59 11.47 27.52
N SER A 35 -25.58 11.19 28.84
CA SER A 35 -25.04 11.93 30.03
C SER A 35 -25.29 13.42 30.46
N CYS A 36 -25.52 13.56 31.79
CA CYS A 36 -25.05 14.60 32.79
C CYS A 36 -25.92 15.82 33.24
N VAL A 37 -25.57 16.40 34.43
CA VAL A 37 -26.43 17.07 35.47
C VAL A 37 -25.88 18.45 36.00
N LYS A 38 -26.64 19.29 36.76
CA LYS A 38 -26.21 20.61 37.34
C LYS A 38 -27.04 21.14 38.57
N ASP A 39 -26.49 22.05 39.43
CA ASP A 39 -27.05 22.66 40.71
C ASP A 39 -26.54 24.13 41.04
N TYR A 40 -27.05 24.87 42.08
CA TYR A 40 -26.68 26.26 42.64
C TYR A 40 -27.50 26.68 43.95
N PRO A 41 -27.47 27.87 44.67
CA PRO A 41 -26.55 29.04 44.94
C PRO A 41 -26.43 29.54 46.48
N ASP A 42 -26.37 30.86 46.83
CA ASP A 42 -25.74 31.48 48.07
C ASP A 42 -26.54 32.51 49.03
N SER A 43 -25.87 33.37 49.87
CA SER A 43 -26.29 33.92 51.25
C SER A 43 -25.76 35.35 51.79
N PRO A 44 -25.94 35.84 53.10
CA PRO A 44 -25.64 37.23 53.67
C PRO A 44 -24.79 37.48 55.04
N PHE A 45 -24.89 38.63 55.81
CA PHE A 45 -23.80 39.28 56.71
C PHE A 45 -24.14 40.19 58.02
N LEU A 46 -23.13 40.73 58.80
CA LEU A 46 -23.04 41.89 59.86
C LEU A 46 -23.13 41.65 61.45
N ALA A 47 -22.77 42.48 62.51
CA ALA A 47 -21.83 43.62 62.93
C ALA A 47 -21.88 44.06 64.50
N PHE A 48 -20.96 44.86 65.16
CA PHE A 48 -20.93 45.25 66.67
C PHE A 48 -20.09 46.52 67.23
N THR A 49 -20.06 46.93 68.56
CA THR A 49 -19.41 48.18 69.23
C THR A 49 -18.78 48.12 70.72
N THR A 50 -18.40 49.24 71.46
CA THR A 50 -17.33 49.38 72.57
C THR A 50 -17.53 50.24 73.93
N PRO A 51 -16.59 50.30 74.98
CA PRO A 51 -16.75 50.80 76.42
C PRO A 51 -15.67 51.80 77.11
N PRO A 52 -15.67 52.16 78.47
CA PRO A 52 -14.99 53.38 79.11
C PRO A 52 -13.75 53.26 80.14
N VAL A 53 -13.40 54.35 80.91
CA VAL A 53 -12.03 54.85 81.39
C VAL A 53 -11.60 54.71 82.91
N ARG A 54 -10.28 54.83 83.28
CA ARG A 54 -9.64 54.77 84.66
C ARG A 54 -8.32 55.61 84.85
N TYR A 55 -7.69 55.66 86.06
CA TYR A 55 -6.45 56.43 86.44
C TYR A 55 -5.35 55.64 87.23
N SER A 56 -4.13 56.18 87.39
CA SER A 56 -2.92 55.53 88.00
C SER A 56 -2.16 56.33 89.10
N ILE A 57 -1.10 55.73 89.71
CA ILE A 57 -0.21 56.32 90.75
C ILE A 57 1.27 56.04 90.40
N THR A 58 2.18 56.98 90.66
CA THR A 58 3.64 56.86 90.49
C THR A 58 4.40 57.34 91.73
N VAL A 59 5.48 56.63 92.09
CA VAL A 59 6.44 57.00 93.15
C VAL A 59 7.83 57.33 92.56
N GLN A 60 8.63 58.13 93.26
CA GLN A 60 9.99 58.52 92.87
C GLN A 60 11.01 57.99 93.87
N VAL A 61 12.07 57.32 93.41
CA VAL A 61 12.99 56.54 94.27
C VAL A 61 14.44 57.01 94.07
N SER A 62 15.19 57.10 95.17
CA SER A 62 16.60 57.53 95.16
C SER A 62 17.47 56.71 96.13
N GLY A 63 18.77 56.57 95.81
CA GLY A 63 19.75 55.85 96.63
C GLY A 63 19.62 54.32 96.69
N ALA A 64 18.61 53.71 96.06
CA ALA A 64 18.40 52.27 96.04
C ALA A 64 19.47 51.55 95.19
N SER A 65 20.08 50.48 95.73
CA SER A 65 21.04 49.58 95.04
C SER A 65 20.49 48.18 94.80
N GLY A 66 19.30 47.87 95.32
CA GLY A 66 18.59 46.60 95.12
C GLY A 66 17.08 46.77 95.12
N SER A 67 16.35 45.65 95.02
CA SER A 67 14.88 45.63 95.06
C SER A 67 14.32 45.63 96.48
N PHE A 68 13.20 46.30 96.68
CA PHE A 68 12.42 46.37 97.94
C PHE A 68 10.93 46.49 97.63
N SER A 69 10.05 46.51 98.63
CA SER A 69 8.61 46.65 98.38
C SER A 69 7.91 47.72 99.21
N ILE A 70 6.79 48.20 98.65
CA ILE A 70 5.89 49.21 99.22
C ILE A 70 4.43 48.74 99.16
N ALA A 71 3.55 49.33 99.96
CA ALA A 71 2.14 48.96 100.06
C ALA A 71 1.21 50.16 99.83
N ASN A 72 0.09 49.95 99.12
CA ASN A 72 -1.06 50.85 99.00
C ASN A 72 -2.29 50.18 99.61
N GLY A 73 -2.53 50.37 100.92
CA GLY A 73 -3.58 49.65 101.64
C GLY A 73 -3.31 48.13 101.63
N SER A 74 -4.09 47.36 100.87
CA SER A 74 -3.89 45.91 100.69
C SER A 74 -3.07 45.53 99.45
N ASP A 75 -2.82 46.46 98.53
CA ASP A 75 -2.01 46.19 97.33
C ASP A 75 -0.51 46.36 97.67
N THR A 76 0.35 45.44 97.23
CA THR A 76 1.81 45.55 97.42
C THR A 76 2.56 45.55 96.09
N PHE A 77 3.63 46.33 96.01
CA PHE A 77 4.41 46.57 94.80
C PHE A 77 5.90 46.40 95.09
N THR A 78 6.62 45.69 94.22
CA THR A 78 8.08 45.60 94.28
C THR A 78 8.68 46.69 93.41
N ILE A 79 9.65 47.40 93.98
CA ILE A 79 10.39 48.53 93.41
C ILE A 79 11.85 48.08 93.23
N SER A 80 12.45 48.36 92.08
CA SER A 80 13.83 47.98 91.77
C SER A 80 14.63 49.17 91.24
N GLY A 81 15.57 49.68 92.04
CA GLY A 81 16.43 50.80 91.65
C GLY A 81 15.72 52.17 91.66
N ASN A 82 16.42 53.17 91.12
CA ASN A 82 16.08 54.59 91.27
C ASN A 82 15.27 55.14 90.09
N GLY A 83 14.60 56.27 90.30
CA GLY A 83 13.77 56.94 89.30
C GLY A 83 12.26 56.81 89.57
N ALA A 84 11.47 57.04 88.52
CA ALA A 84 10.01 56.99 88.59
C ALA A 84 9.50 55.55 88.41
N HIS A 85 8.63 55.11 89.32
CA HIS A 85 7.99 53.79 89.29
C HIS A 85 6.47 53.95 89.33
N GLU A 86 5.81 53.68 88.20
CA GLU A 86 4.34 53.67 88.12
C GLU A 86 3.79 52.35 88.68
N LEU A 87 2.79 52.44 89.56
CA LEU A 87 2.17 51.29 90.19
C LEU A 87 1.22 50.62 89.19
N SER A 88 1.43 49.34 88.93
CA SER A 88 0.82 48.56 87.83
C SER A 88 -0.71 48.41 87.87
N LYS A 89 -1.39 48.99 88.87
CA LYS A 89 -2.82 48.88 89.08
C LYS A 89 -3.50 50.23 88.88
N THR A 90 -4.37 50.32 87.86
CA THR A 90 -5.24 51.48 87.66
C THR A 90 -6.53 51.35 88.46
N TYR A 91 -6.95 52.44 89.08
CA TYR A 91 -8.15 52.53 89.91
C TYR A 91 -9.22 53.38 89.20
N PRO A 92 -10.53 53.13 89.42
CA PRO A 92 -11.58 54.00 88.93
C PRO A 92 -11.48 55.42 89.50
N SER A 93 -11.92 56.42 88.72
CA SER A 93 -12.02 57.81 89.17
C SER A 93 -12.82 57.91 90.48
N GLY A 94 -12.22 58.54 91.50
CA GLY A 94 -12.77 58.67 92.86
C GLY A 94 -12.17 57.75 93.92
N SER A 95 -11.20 56.89 93.58
CA SER A 95 -10.57 55.95 94.53
C SER A 95 -9.51 56.61 95.44
N VAL A 96 -9.32 56.14 96.68
CA VAL A 96 -8.37 56.72 97.67
C VAL A 96 -7.13 55.82 97.82
N PHE A 97 -5.94 56.39 98.09
CA PHE A 97 -4.67 55.67 98.26
C PHE A 97 -3.85 56.12 99.49
N ASN A 98 -2.94 55.27 99.98
CA ASN A 98 -1.98 55.55 101.05
C ASN A 98 -0.73 54.64 101.00
N ILE A 99 0.46 55.21 100.75
CA ILE A 99 1.73 54.48 100.47
C ILE A 99 2.66 54.38 101.69
N THR A 100 3.18 53.17 101.96
CA THR A 100 4.22 52.90 102.99
C THR A 100 5.32 51.94 102.49
N ILE A 101 6.49 51.88 103.15
CA ILE A 101 7.47 50.80 102.93
C ILE A 101 6.95 49.48 103.52
N ALA A 102 7.22 48.36 102.85
CA ALA A 102 6.97 47.00 103.34
C ALA A 102 8.26 46.18 103.54
N THR A 103 9.31 46.39 102.73
CA THR A 103 10.66 45.82 102.94
C THR A 103 11.76 46.82 102.52
N HIS A 104 13.03 46.52 102.84
CA HIS A 104 14.20 47.30 102.41
C HIS A 104 15.15 46.45 101.56
N PRO A 105 16.02 47.04 100.71
CA PRO A 105 16.98 46.29 99.90
C PRO A 105 18.07 45.64 100.77
N ALA A 106 18.64 44.53 100.31
CA ALA A 106 19.79 43.90 100.97
C ALA A 106 20.98 44.88 101.03
N GLY A 107 21.58 45.02 102.21
CA GLY A 107 22.64 46.01 102.46
C GLY A 107 22.18 47.48 102.47
N GLN A 108 20.87 47.73 102.61
CA GLN A 108 20.29 49.09 102.63
C GLN A 108 19.08 49.28 103.57
N ASN A 109 18.66 50.54 103.75
CA ASN A 109 17.46 50.97 104.48
C ASN A 109 16.77 52.15 103.76
N CYS A 110 15.44 52.35 103.86
CA CYS A 110 14.68 53.33 103.06
C CYS A 110 13.46 53.99 103.77
N THR A 111 12.98 55.16 103.30
CA THR A 111 11.80 55.91 103.84
C THR A 111 10.90 56.56 102.75
N VAL A 112 9.63 56.94 103.06
CA VAL A 112 8.63 57.53 102.12
C VAL A 112 8.19 58.95 102.51
N GLY A 113 7.86 59.81 101.54
CA GLY A 113 7.10 61.06 101.70
C GLY A 113 5.95 61.23 100.70
N GLY A 114 4.90 61.97 101.08
CA GLY A 114 3.78 62.38 100.18
C GLY A 114 2.67 61.34 99.95
N GLY A 115 2.57 60.30 100.78
CA GLY A 115 1.95 59.02 100.41
C GLY A 115 0.43 58.90 100.20
N SER A 116 -0.44 59.89 100.45
CA SER A 116 -1.91 59.67 100.44
C SER A 116 -2.77 60.80 99.85
N ASN A 117 -3.76 60.43 99.02
CA ASN A 117 -4.79 61.33 98.45
C ASN A 117 -5.94 60.54 97.75
N THR A 118 -6.84 61.22 97.04
CA THR A 118 -7.91 60.66 96.19
C THR A 118 -7.64 60.87 94.69
N LEU A 119 -7.85 59.85 93.88
CA LEU A 119 -7.61 59.81 92.43
C LEU A 119 -8.74 60.43 91.61
N THR A 120 -8.64 61.73 91.35
CA THR A 120 -9.42 62.43 90.30
C THR A 120 -8.65 62.61 88.99
N ALA A 121 -7.36 62.26 88.98
CA ALA A 121 -6.44 62.15 87.86
C ALA A 121 -5.29 61.20 88.25
N ASN A 122 -4.33 60.97 87.35
CA ASN A 122 -3.09 60.24 87.69
C ASN A 122 -2.23 61.07 88.68
N VAL A 123 -1.56 60.40 89.63
CA VAL A 123 -0.76 61.06 90.69
C VAL A 123 0.70 60.60 90.64
N SER A 124 1.66 61.51 90.83
CA SER A 124 3.09 61.22 90.62
C SER A 124 4.08 61.90 91.59
N ASN A 125 3.60 62.46 92.71
CA ASN A 125 4.36 63.33 93.63
C ASN A 125 4.78 62.66 94.95
N ILE A 126 4.91 61.33 94.96
CA ILE A 126 5.30 60.51 96.13
C ILE A 126 6.80 60.19 96.03
N THR A 127 7.56 60.25 97.13
CA THR A 127 9.04 60.15 97.11
C THR A 127 9.60 59.10 98.09
N ILE A 128 10.75 58.50 97.77
CA ILE A 128 11.43 57.42 98.51
C ILE A 128 12.97 57.58 98.43
N THR A 129 13.71 57.28 99.51
CA THR A 129 15.19 57.42 99.60
C THR A 129 15.86 56.27 100.35
N CYS A 130 17.04 55.78 99.94
CA CYS A 130 17.80 54.65 100.52
C CYS A 130 19.36 54.86 100.63
N THR A 131 20.10 54.03 101.39
CA THR A 131 21.59 54.10 101.60
C THR A 131 22.31 52.74 101.84
N ASN A 132 23.63 52.61 101.57
CA ASN A 132 24.46 51.36 101.58
C ASN A 132 25.16 50.97 102.92
N THR A 133 25.59 49.69 103.09
CA THR A 133 26.28 49.19 104.31
C THR A 133 27.47 48.18 104.20
N SER A 134 28.00 47.74 103.03
CA SER A 134 29.06 46.67 102.94
C SER A 134 30.18 46.94 101.93
N ILE A 135 31.13 46.02 101.69
CA ILE A 135 32.05 46.03 100.52
C ILE A 135 31.27 45.89 99.20
N TYR A 136 31.78 46.51 98.13
CA TYR A 136 31.16 46.58 96.80
C TYR A 136 32.19 46.78 95.65
N ASN A 137 31.70 46.81 94.40
CA ASN A 137 32.48 47.09 93.17
C ASN A 137 33.71 46.19 92.92
N VAL A 138 33.58 44.87 93.11
CA VAL A 138 34.65 43.90 92.79
C VAL A 138 34.75 43.67 91.27
N THR A 139 35.97 43.78 90.72
CA THR A 139 36.26 43.60 89.27
C THR A 139 37.62 42.94 89.05
N GLN A 140 37.87 42.35 87.87
CA GLN A 140 39.17 41.79 87.46
C GLN A 140 39.49 42.10 86.00
N ASN A 141 40.77 42.30 85.66
CA ASN A 141 41.19 42.74 84.32
C ASN A 141 41.30 41.63 83.26
N ARG A 142 41.34 40.36 83.66
CA ARG A 142 41.22 39.15 82.82
C ARG A 142 40.83 37.95 83.68
N SER A 143 40.21 36.94 83.09
CA SER A 143 39.81 35.70 83.80
C SER A 143 40.76 34.52 83.57
N TYR A 144 41.60 34.60 82.53
CA TYR A 144 42.57 33.59 82.15
C TYR A 144 43.98 34.18 82.16
N ILE A 145 44.95 33.40 82.62
CA ILE A 145 46.38 33.70 82.63
C ILE A 145 47.18 32.42 82.34
N SER A 146 48.47 32.52 82.03
CA SER A 146 49.33 31.37 81.75
C SER A 146 50.69 31.45 82.44
N ALA A 147 51.31 30.29 82.67
CA ALA A 147 52.72 30.19 83.00
C ALA A 147 53.64 30.13 81.76
N ASN A 148 53.09 30.03 80.55
CA ASN A 148 53.88 29.88 79.32
C ASN A 148 54.61 31.19 78.91
N PRO A 149 55.83 31.12 78.36
CA PRO A 149 56.55 32.30 77.87
C PRO A 149 55.79 33.04 76.76
N GLY A 150 55.61 34.35 76.92
CA GLY A 150 54.94 35.21 75.93
C GLY A 150 53.41 35.29 76.03
N ALA A 151 52.80 34.55 76.97
CA ALA A 151 51.39 34.60 77.32
C ALA A 151 51.12 35.56 78.52
N PHE A 152 49.86 35.77 78.92
CA PHE A 152 49.50 36.68 80.01
C PHE A 152 49.75 36.06 81.38
N ASN A 153 50.81 36.43 82.10
CA ASN A 153 51.16 35.78 83.38
C ASN A 153 50.50 36.33 84.66
N ALA A 154 49.71 37.42 84.56
CA ALA A 154 49.16 38.12 85.73
C ALA A 154 47.76 38.68 85.53
N VAL A 155 46.99 38.76 86.62
CA VAL A 155 45.66 39.36 86.73
C VAL A 155 45.65 40.40 87.85
N GLN A 156 44.86 41.46 87.69
CA GLN A 156 44.62 42.49 88.68
C GLN A 156 43.14 42.47 89.11
N ILE A 157 42.90 42.51 90.42
CA ILE A 157 41.58 42.53 91.07
C ILE A 157 41.41 43.87 91.81
N SER A 158 40.24 44.49 91.70
CA SER A 158 39.93 45.81 92.28
C SER A 158 38.60 45.81 93.03
N PHE A 159 38.49 46.49 94.18
CA PHE A 159 37.27 46.55 95.02
C PHE A 159 37.17 47.78 95.94
N GLN A 160 35.99 48.05 96.53
CA GLN A 160 35.70 49.22 97.37
C GLN A 160 34.95 48.86 98.68
N SER A 161 35.05 49.70 99.73
CA SER A 161 34.40 49.48 101.04
C SER A 161 33.44 50.60 101.45
N ALA A 162 32.33 50.28 102.11
CA ALA A 162 31.46 51.26 102.76
C ALA A 162 31.90 51.65 104.18
N TYR A 163 32.77 50.86 104.84
CA TYR A 163 33.25 51.07 106.21
C TYR A 163 34.78 51.15 106.30
N ASN A 164 35.27 51.62 107.44
CA ASN A 164 36.70 51.63 107.78
C ASN A 164 37.09 50.31 108.46
N GLY A 165 38.26 49.77 108.20
CA GLY A 165 38.64 48.45 108.72
C GLY A 165 39.93 47.91 108.13
N THR A 166 40.00 46.60 107.94
CA THR A 166 41.11 45.92 107.26
C THR A 166 40.61 44.89 106.25
N TYR A 167 41.44 44.56 105.25
CA TYR A 167 41.21 43.45 104.34
C TYR A 167 42.36 42.44 104.33
N ALA A 168 42.04 41.21 103.93
CA ALA A 168 43.00 40.18 103.53
C ALA A 168 42.49 39.43 102.29
N ILE A 169 43.40 39.03 101.40
CA ILE A 169 43.13 38.11 100.29
C ILE A 169 43.61 36.72 100.73
N LYS A 170 42.70 35.73 100.71
CA LYS A 170 42.96 34.39 101.25
C LYS A 170 42.61 33.28 100.26
N SER A 171 43.37 32.19 100.29
CA SER A 171 43.01 30.90 99.69
C SER A 171 42.52 29.93 100.77
N GLY A 172 41.33 29.36 100.60
CA GLY A 172 40.68 28.51 101.59
C GLY A 172 39.16 28.57 101.50
N PRO A 173 38.42 27.83 102.36
CA PRO A 173 36.97 27.76 102.30
C PRO A 173 36.27 28.99 102.90
N ASP A 174 36.91 29.68 103.84
CA ASP A 174 36.37 30.87 104.51
C ASP A 174 37.48 31.84 104.96
N CYS A 175 37.09 33.07 105.30
CA CYS A 175 38.01 34.13 105.69
C CYS A 175 38.68 33.97 107.06
N THR A 176 38.16 33.09 107.92
CA THR A 176 38.74 32.74 109.22
C THR A 176 39.87 31.72 109.02
N SER A 177 39.57 30.60 108.36
CA SER A 177 40.48 29.46 108.19
C SER A 177 41.45 29.59 107.02
N GLY A 178 41.14 30.42 106.01
CA GLY A 178 41.94 30.57 104.79
C GLY A 178 43.34 31.15 105.04
N THR A 179 44.30 30.72 104.21
CA THR A 179 45.70 31.17 104.21
C THR A 179 45.83 32.44 103.40
N THR A 180 46.52 33.46 103.93
CA THR A 180 46.75 34.73 103.19
C THR A 180 47.61 34.49 101.95
N TYR A 181 47.22 35.07 100.81
CA TYR A 181 48.00 35.00 99.57
C TYR A 181 49.38 35.67 99.76
N PRO A 182 50.50 35.07 99.30
CA PRO A 182 51.85 35.56 99.62
C PRO A 182 52.31 36.68 98.67
N ASP A 183 51.61 37.80 98.70
CA ASP A 183 52.00 39.08 98.09
C ASP A 183 51.89 40.23 99.11
N ALA A 184 52.71 41.28 98.97
CA ALA A 184 52.72 42.43 99.87
C ALA A 184 51.44 43.27 99.80
N ALA A 185 50.67 43.20 98.70
CA ALA A 185 49.36 43.82 98.56
C ALA A 185 48.19 42.91 98.99
N ALA A 186 48.45 41.71 99.52
CA ALA A 186 47.39 40.78 99.91
C ALA A 186 46.71 41.14 101.25
N THR A 187 47.19 42.13 102.00
CA THR A 187 46.49 42.67 103.18
C THR A 187 46.64 44.20 103.25
N GLY A 188 45.70 44.86 103.93
CA GLY A 188 45.77 46.31 104.12
C GLY A 188 44.60 46.90 104.87
N ALA A 189 44.55 48.23 104.92
CA ALA A 189 43.42 48.96 105.50
C ALA A 189 42.27 49.10 104.51
N LEU A 190 41.04 49.11 105.03
CA LEU A 190 39.84 49.58 104.34
C LEU A 190 39.49 50.98 104.82
N THR A 191 39.09 51.83 103.89
CA THR A 191 38.50 53.14 104.17
C THR A 191 37.16 53.26 103.45
N SER A 192 36.18 53.91 104.07
CA SER A 192 34.88 54.16 103.46
C SER A 192 35.03 54.99 102.18
N GLY A 193 34.56 54.46 101.04
CA GLY A 193 34.73 55.02 99.70
C GLY A 193 36.11 54.78 99.06
N GLY A 194 37.06 54.15 99.77
CA GLY A 194 38.39 53.82 99.25
C GLY A 194 38.36 52.67 98.23
N THR A 195 39.32 52.67 97.29
CA THR A 195 39.52 51.58 96.31
C THR A 195 40.83 50.85 96.56
N VAL A 196 40.77 49.52 96.57
CA VAL A 196 41.90 48.60 96.73
C VAL A 196 42.20 47.91 95.40
N ASN A 197 43.48 47.64 95.12
CA ASN A 197 43.93 46.86 93.96
C ASN A 197 44.94 45.80 94.41
N VAL A 198 44.79 44.56 93.94
CA VAL A 198 45.68 43.42 94.25
C VAL A 198 46.05 42.71 92.94
N THR A 199 47.27 42.18 92.83
CA THR A 199 47.74 41.45 91.64
C THR A 199 48.02 39.99 92.00
N LEU A 200 47.55 39.04 91.19
CA LEU A 200 47.86 37.61 91.31
C LEU A 200 48.62 37.15 90.06
N ASN A 201 49.52 36.18 90.20
CA ASN A 201 50.45 35.79 89.13
C ASN A 201 50.64 34.25 89.05
N ALA A 202 50.78 33.73 87.83
CA ALA A 202 51.00 32.31 87.53
C ALA A 202 52.48 31.88 87.52
N THR A 203 53.40 32.84 87.64
CA THR A 203 54.86 32.65 87.47
C THR A 203 55.72 33.23 88.60
N THR A 204 55.26 34.24 89.34
CA THR A 204 56.06 34.92 90.38
C THR A 204 55.29 35.07 91.70
N GLY A 205 55.88 34.61 92.80
CA GLY A 205 55.33 34.73 94.15
C GLY A 205 55.88 33.63 95.07
N GLY A 206 55.59 33.69 96.37
CA GLY A 206 55.97 32.62 97.32
C GLY A 206 55.32 31.28 96.99
N THR A 207 54.09 31.32 96.46
CA THR A 207 53.41 30.22 95.77
C THR A 207 52.61 30.81 94.61
N PRO A 208 53.00 30.61 93.34
CA PRO A 208 52.20 31.03 92.19
C PRO A 208 50.84 30.31 92.13
N LEU A 209 49.89 30.85 91.36
CA LEU A 209 48.61 30.17 91.10
C LEU A 209 48.83 28.85 90.34
N ALA A 210 48.06 27.81 90.69
CA ALA A 210 48.18 26.48 90.09
C ALA A 210 47.42 26.39 88.76
N ALA A 211 47.77 25.44 87.89
CA ALA A 211 47.01 25.16 86.67
C ALA A 211 45.53 24.84 86.98
N GLY A 212 44.60 25.39 86.19
CA GLY A 212 43.15 25.31 86.41
C GLY A 212 42.56 26.50 87.19
N PRO A 213 41.30 26.42 87.61
CA PRO A 213 40.60 27.50 88.32
C PRO A 213 41.05 27.62 89.78
N ASN A 214 41.52 28.82 90.16
CA ASN A 214 41.91 29.17 91.52
C ASN A 214 40.89 30.18 92.07
N THR A 215 40.22 29.86 93.18
CA THR A 215 39.35 30.82 93.88
C THR A 215 40.07 31.43 95.08
N VAL A 216 40.10 32.75 95.14
CA VAL A 216 40.55 33.53 96.32
C VAL A 216 39.37 34.25 96.95
N LEU A 217 39.45 34.52 98.26
CA LEU A 217 38.46 35.25 99.03
C LEU A 217 39.00 36.65 99.38
N ILE A 218 38.23 37.69 99.08
CA ILE A 218 38.39 39.03 99.65
C ILE A 218 37.70 39.02 101.02
N CYS A 219 38.47 39.27 102.08
CA CYS A 219 38.03 39.18 103.47
C CYS A 219 38.09 40.55 104.13
N GLY A 220 36.95 41.21 104.36
CA GLY A 220 36.87 42.54 105.01
C GLY A 220 36.43 42.45 106.47
N THR A 221 36.97 43.30 107.35
CA THR A 221 36.65 43.30 108.79
C THR A 221 36.58 44.71 109.38
N ASP A 222 35.48 45.07 110.04
CA ASP A 222 35.27 46.35 110.73
C ASP A 222 35.79 46.32 112.19
N THR A 223 36.07 47.50 112.73
CA THR A 223 36.60 47.89 114.05
C THR A 223 35.70 47.62 115.27
N ALA A 224 34.80 46.63 115.15
CA ALA A 224 33.87 46.08 116.14
C ALA A 224 32.51 46.81 116.35
N PRO A 225 31.39 46.07 116.53
CA PRO A 225 31.29 44.60 116.65
C PRO A 225 31.19 43.87 115.30
N ALA A 226 32.31 43.23 114.91
CA ALA A 226 32.50 42.21 113.88
C ALA A 226 31.41 42.06 112.77
N LEU A 227 31.43 42.97 111.79
CA LEU A 227 31.01 42.60 110.43
C LEU A 227 32.21 41.96 109.71
N VAL A 228 31.98 40.85 108.99
CA VAL A 228 33.00 40.15 108.19
C VAL A 228 32.46 39.95 106.78
N ASP A 229 32.93 40.74 105.82
CA ASP A 229 32.63 40.52 104.40
C ASP A 229 33.52 39.39 103.84
N THR A 230 32.95 38.53 103.01
CA THR A 230 33.66 37.43 102.32
C THR A 230 33.18 37.37 100.88
N ILE A 231 34.04 37.72 99.92
CA ILE A 231 33.70 37.73 98.48
C ILE A 231 34.66 36.83 97.69
N PRO A 232 34.19 35.75 97.06
CA PRO A 232 35.02 34.90 96.20
C PRO A 232 35.29 35.53 94.83
N VAL A 233 36.50 35.35 94.32
CA VAL A 233 36.95 35.75 92.97
C VAL A 233 37.73 34.58 92.38
N THR A 234 37.48 34.23 91.10
CA THR A 234 38.08 33.06 90.45
C THR A 234 38.91 33.43 89.24
N VAL A 235 40.12 32.87 89.17
CA VAL A 235 41.15 33.10 88.14
C VAL A 235 41.62 31.75 87.63
N THR A 236 41.57 31.54 86.31
CA THR A 236 42.00 30.27 85.69
C THR A 236 43.39 30.41 85.12
N VAL A 237 44.30 29.50 85.48
CA VAL A 237 45.62 29.37 84.84
C VAL A 237 45.54 28.29 83.77
N ASP A 238 45.77 28.67 82.51
CA ASP A 238 45.78 27.76 81.35
C ASP A 238 47.13 27.81 80.62
N ASN A 239 47.70 26.64 80.41
CA ASN A 239 49.02 26.44 79.81
C ASN A 239 48.94 25.60 78.53
N THR A 240 47.74 25.33 78.02
CA THR A 240 47.49 24.50 76.85
C THR A 240 47.56 25.36 75.59
N PRO A 241 48.38 25.05 74.58
CA PRO A 241 48.30 25.77 73.32
C PRO A 241 47.16 25.25 72.43
N PRO A 242 46.48 26.13 71.67
CA PRO A 242 45.43 25.73 70.74
C PRO A 242 45.94 24.82 69.61
N VAL A 243 45.03 24.03 69.03
CA VAL A 243 45.29 23.16 67.88
C VAL A 243 44.50 23.66 66.67
N VAL A 244 45.16 23.69 65.50
CA VAL A 244 44.59 24.13 64.22
C VAL A 244 44.28 22.92 63.33
N SER A 245 43.17 22.98 62.58
CA SER A 245 42.75 21.97 61.61
C SER A 245 42.16 22.60 60.34
N ALA A 246 42.11 21.85 59.25
CA ALA A 246 41.44 22.23 58.00
C ALA A 246 40.31 21.26 57.66
N SER A 247 39.17 21.79 57.19
CA SER A 247 38.01 21.01 56.77
C SER A 247 37.39 21.61 55.49
N PRO A 248 37.35 20.89 54.35
CA PRO A 248 37.94 19.56 54.12
C PRO A 248 39.46 19.56 54.31
N GLY A 249 40.02 18.37 54.54
CA GLY A 249 41.46 18.17 54.73
C GLY A 249 42.25 18.27 53.42
N ALA A 250 43.58 18.35 53.53
CA ALA A 250 44.50 18.35 52.39
C ALA A 250 44.30 17.11 51.50
N GLY A 251 44.27 17.28 50.17
CA GLY A 251 43.97 16.21 49.22
C GLY A 251 43.78 16.66 47.77
N SER A 252 43.46 15.70 46.90
CA SER A 252 43.10 15.92 45.49
C SER A 252 41.58 15.90 45.30
N TYR A 253 41.04 16.84 44.53
CA TYR A 253 39.60 17.04 44.36
C TYR A 253 39.23 17.35 42.90
N ILE A 254 38.02 16.98 42.49
CA ILE A 254 37.46 17.24 41.15
C ILE A 254 36.48 18.44 41.12
N ALA A 255 36.54 19.30 42.13
CA ALA A 255 35.74 20.52 42.25
C ALA A 255 36.41 21.49 43.23
N ALA A 256 36.24 22.80 43.03
CA ALA A 256 36.78 23.83 43.93
C ALA A 256 36.33 23.61 45.39
N GLN A 257 37.26 23.71 46.33
CA GLN A 257 37.01 23.46 47.76
C GLN A 257 36.93 24.77 48.56
N SER A 258 36.09 24.77 49.58
CA SER A 258 35.92 25.89 50.53
C SER A 258 36.46 25.47 51.90
N VAL A 259 37.73 25.78 52.14
CA VAL A 259 38.53 25.26 53.25
C VAL A 259 38.28 26.07 54.51
N THR A 260 37.57 25.48 55.46
CA THR A 260 37.36 26.05 56.79
C THR A 260 38.57 25.73 57.67
N ILE A 261 39.21 26.75 58.22
CA ILE A 261 40.23 26.59 59.27
C ILE A 261 39.53 26.54 60.63
N GLY A 262 39.69 25.43 61.34
CA GLY A 262 39.21 25.22 62.69
C GLY A 262 40.30 25.49 63.73
N CYS A 263 39.92 26.08 64.86
CA CYS A 263 40.76 26.15 66.04
C CYS A 263 40.04 25.49 67.22
N SER A 264 40.77 24.72 68.04
CA SER A 264 40.25 24.12 69.26
C SER A 264 41.26 24.25 70.40
N ASP A 265 40.78 24.67 71.55
CA ASP A 265 41.52 24.69 72.81
C ASP A 265 40.56 24.25 73.96
N PRO A 266 40.99 23.36 74.88
CA PRO A 266 40.15 22.87 75.97
C PRO A 266 40.20 23.71 77.26
N GLY A 267 41.02 24.76 77.35
CA GLY A 267 41.27 25.53 78.58
C GLY A 267 40.60 26.90 78.58
N SER A 268 41.18 27.84 77.85
CA SER A 268 40.75 29.24 77.75
C SER A 268 40.01 29.57 76.45
N GLY A 269 40.11 28.69 75.45
CA GLY A 269 39.43 28.81 74.16
C GLY A 269 40.15 29.73 73.17
N CYS A 270 40.02 29.44 71.87
CA CYS A 270 40.66 30.21 70.82
C CYS A 270 40.13 31.66 70.74
N VAL A 271 41.03 32.64 70.73
CA VAL A 271 40.72 34.08 70.58
C VAL A 271 41.11 34.62 69.20
N GLY A 272 42.08 34.02 68.53
CA GLY A 272 42.48 34.43 67.18
C GLY A 272 43.10 33.32 66.34
N THR A 273 43.05 33.48 65.02
CA THR A 273 43.70 32.59 64.05
C THR A 273 44.19 33.43 62.87
N ALA A 274 45.44 33.22 62.47
CA ALA A 274 46.09 33.86 61.32
C ALA A 274 46.45 32.81 60.27
N TYR A 275 46.44 33.21 59.00
CA TYR A 275 46.79 32.32 57.90
C TYR A 275 47.58 33.04 56.80
N SER A 276 48.27 32.24 55.98
CA SER A 276 48.83 32.62 54.69
C SER A 276 48.43 31.56 53.65
N SER A 277 48.42 31.94 52.36
CA SER A 277 48.09 31.01 51.28
C SER A 277 48.80 31.38 49.98
N ALA A 278 49.02 30.39 49.13
CA ALA A 278 49.62 30.54 47.81
C ALA A 278 49.03 29.53 46.82
N ASN A 279 48.80 29.99 45.59
CA ASN A 279 48.25 29.19 44.50
C ASN A 279 49.24 29.12 43.33
N ALA A 280 49.20 28.03 42.56
CA ALA A 280 49.81 27.95 41.24
C ALA A 280 48.93 27.14 40.28
N VAL A 281 48.77 27.67 39.05
CA VAL A 281 48.02 27.00 37.98
C VAL A 281 48.75 25.72 37.57
N MET A 282 48.02 24.61 37.49
CA MET A 282 48.58 23.32 37.09
C MET A 282 49.17 23.35 35.68
N PRO A 283 50.30 22.64 35.42
CA PRO A 283 50.95 21.65 36.27
C PRO A 283 52.03 22.22 37.22
N ALA A 284 52.09 23.53 37.45
CA ALA A 284 53.09 24.11 38.37
C ALA A 284 52.76 23.79 39.84
N ALA A 285 53.80 23.51 40.63
CA ALA A 285 53.65 23.36 42.08
C ALA A 285 53.41 24.72 42.75
N ALA A 286 52.52 24.76 43.74
CA ALA A 286 52.34 25.93 44.58
C ALA A 286 53.64 26.27 45.33
N PRO A 287 54.08 27.54 45.36
CA PRO A 287 55.17 27.95 46.22
C PRO A 287 54.71 27.90 47.68
N ASN A 288 55.59 27.52 48.61
CA ASN A 288 55.27 27.63 50.02
C ASN A 288 55.03 29.11 50.37
N PRO A 289 53.92 29.48 51.04
CA PRO A 289 53.74 30.84 51.53
C PRO A 289 54.70 31.11 52.71
N ALA A 290 54.52 32.26 53.37
CA ALA A 290 55.31 32.63 54.54
C ALA A 290 54.52 32.36 55.83
N ASP A 291 55.21 31.85 56.86
CA ASP A 291 54.65 31.54 58.18
C ASP A 291 53.76 32.68 58.69
N PRO A 292 52.47 32.43 58.98
CA PRO A 292 51.59 33.43 59.57
C PRO A 292 51.99 33.73 61.02
N THR A 293 51.72 34.97 61.47
CA THR A 293 51.93 35.38 62.87
C THR A 293 50.72 36.12 63.43
N ILE A 294 50.58 36.14 64.75
CA ILE A 294 49.47 36.78 65.49
C ILE A 294 49.98 37.31 66.83
N ASN A 295 49.31 38.30 67.44
CA ASN A 295 49.64 38.80 68.77
C ASN A 295 49.11 37.89 69.89
N THR A 296 49.63 38.08 71.10
CA THR A 296 49.21 37.34 72.32
C THR A 296 47.77 37.62 72.74
N ASP A 297 47.16 38.70 72.26
CA ASP A 297 45.77 39.09 72.50
C ASP A 297 44.81 38.71 71.35
N GLY A 298 45.27 37.94 70.35
CA GLY A 298 44.50 37.61 69.15
C GLY A 298 44.48 38.70 68.08
N THR A 299 45.09 39.87 68.30
CA THR A 299 45.15 40.95 67.30
C THR A 299 46.33 40.78 66.34
N GLY A 300 46.48 41.71 65.38
CA GLY A 300 47.72 41.85 64.60
C GLY A 300 48.10 40.64 63.72
N ALA A 301 47.12 39.83 63.32
CA ALA A 301 47.32 38.70 62.42
C ALA A 301 47.95 39.14 61.08
N THR A 302 49.03 38.47 60.66
CA THR A 302 49.74 38.69 59.39
C THR A 302 50.05 37.36 58.71
N PRO A 303 50.00 37.26 57.36
CA PRO A 303 49.50 38.29 56.44
C PRO A 303 47.99 38.53 56.57
N PHE A 304 47.20 37.53 57.00
CA PHE A 304 45.74 37.64 57.11
C PHE A 304 45.18 37.07 58.42
N ALA A 305 44.13 37.70 58.94
CA ALA A 305 43.28 37.11 59.97
C ALA A 305 42.29 36.13 59.32
N TYR A 306 42.09 34.96 59.91
CA TYR A 306 41.05 34.02 59.47
C TYR A 306 39.67 34.46 59.97
N SER A 307 38.72 34.62 59.04
CA SER A 307 37.35 35.09 59.32
C SER A 307 36.27 34.47 58.44
N ALA A 308 36.65 33.79 57.35
CA ALA A 308 35.78 33.08 56.43
C ALA A 308 36.56 31.94 55.74
N PRO A 309 35.89 30.89 55.22
CA PRO A 309 36.53 29.79 54.51
C PRO A 309 37.38 30.26 53.31
N LEU A 310 38.47 29.53 53.05
CA LEU A 310 39.50 29.88 52.07
C LEU A 310 39.29 29.07 50.76
N PRO A 311 39.38 29.69 49.58
CA PRO A 311 39.17 28.98 48.32
C PRO A 311 40.42 28.19 47.91
N ALA A 312 40.27 26.88 47.66
CA ALA A 312 41.15 26.14 46.76
C ALA A 312 40.46 26.09 45.39
N GLY A 313 40.95 26.91 44.46
CA GLY A 313 40.35 27.11 43.14
C GLY A 313 40.53 25.92 42.21
N ASP A 314 39.59 25.73 41.27
CA ASP A 314 39.76 24.75 40.19
C ASP A 314 40.84 25.20 39.19
N GLY A 315 41.66 24.27 38.72
CA GLY A 315 42.83 24.55 37.88
C GLY A 315 44.11 24.85 38.67
N ASP A 316 44.03 24.99 40.01
CA ASP A 316 45.15 25.35 40.88
C ASP A 316 45.62 24.17 41.78
N ILE A 317 46.91 24.22 42.12
CA ILE A 317 47.42 23.71 43.39
C ILE A 317 47.40 24.86 44.40
N THR A 318 46.83 24.64 45.58
CA THR A 318 46.71 25.63 46.66
C THR A 318 47.39 25.12 47.93
N THR A 319 48.31 25.90 48.50
CA THR A 319 48.94 25.66 49.80
C THR A 319 48.45 26.71 50.80
N ILE A 320 48.07 26.28 52.01
CA ILE A 320 47.58 27.13 53.10
C ILE A 320 48.40 26.82 54.37
N GLU A 321 48.87 27.86 55.05
CA GLU A 321 49.49 27.76 56.37
C GLU A 321 48.64 28.51 57.41
N ALA A 322 48.52 27.97 58.63
CA ALA A 322 47.71 28.58 59.69
C ALA A 322 48.28 28.41 61.11
N ILE A 323 48.03 29.40 61.97
CA ILE A 323 48.43 29.46 63.39
C ILE A 323 47.32 30.10 64.23
N ALA A 324 47.18 29.73 65.51
CA ALA A 324 46.16 30.26 66.41
C ALA A 324 46.68 30.67 67.80
N VAL A 325 45.87 31.41 68.54
CA VAL A 325 46.13 31.87 69.92
C VAL A 325 44.86 31.79 70.78
N ASP A 326 45.01 31.48 72.07
CA ASP A 326 43.92 31.30 73.04
C ASP A 326 43.67 32.53 73.96
N GLY A 327 42.77 32.37 74.94
CA GLY A 327 42.39 33.40 75.91
C GLY A 327 43.39 33.65 77.04
N ALA A 328 44.37 32.77 77.24
CA ALA A 328 45.49 32.96 78.16
C ALA A 328 46.73 33.56 77.47
N GLY A 329 46.81 33.49 76.14
CA GLY A 329 47.89 33.97 75.28
C GLY A 329 48.81 32.89 74.71
N ASN A 330 48.47 31.61 74.85
CA ASN A 330 49.24 30.48 74.30
C ASN A 330 49.03 30.37 72.79
N ARG A 331 50.07 29.96 72.04
CA ARG A 331 50.05 29.93 70.56
C ARG A 331 50.30 28.52 70.01
N SER A 332 49.57 28.15 68.96
CA SER A 332 49.78 26.87 68.26
C SER A 332 51.13 26.84 67.52
N ALA A 333 51.53 25.65 67.07
CA ALA A 333 52.46 25.55 65.94
C ALA A 333 51.76 25.97 64.64
N VAL A 334 52.54 26.35 63.62
CA VAL A 334 52.04 26.50 62.24
C VAL A 334 51.70 25.12 61.67
N GLN A 335 50.61 25.03 60.90
CA GLN A 335 50.19 23.82 60.17
C GLN A 335 50.07 24.12 58.68
N VAL A 336 50.48 23.17 57.82
CA VAL A 336 50.50 23.31 56.35
C VAL A 336 49.50 22.35 55.70
N TYR A 337 48.69 22.84 54.77
CA TYR A 337 47.67 22.06 54.06
C TYR A 337 47.80 22.28 52.54
N ASN A 338 47.82 21.19 51.77
CA ASN A 338 47.96 21.21 50.31
C ASN A 338 46.71 20.65 49.62
N PHE A 339 46.22 21.36 48.62
CA PHE A 339 45.06 21.00 47.82
C PHE A 339 45.43 20.98 46.34
N THR A 340 44.95 20.00 45.58
CA THR A 340 45.09 19.93 44.12
C THR A 340 43.70 19.77 43.53
N VAL A 341 43.27 20.69 42.67
CA VAL A 341 41.90 20.69 42.14
C VAL A 341 41.90 20.69 40.62
N ASP A 342 41.37 19.62 40.03
CA ASP A 342 41.10 19.52 38.60
C ASP A 342 39.70 18.95 38.35
N SER A 343 38.74 19.80 38.02
CA SER A 343 37.42 19.41 37.52
C SER A 343 37.41 19.09 36.03
N ASN A 344 38.44 19.54 35.31
CA ASN A 344 38.53 19.44 33.87
C ASN A 344 39.14 18.08 33.51
N TYR A 345 38.49 17.31 32.65
CA TYR A 345 39.06 16.08 32.08
C TYR A 345 39.80 16.35 30.77
N SER A 346 40.47 15.33 30.21
CA SER A 346 41.06 15.42 28.87
C SER A 346 40.02 15.34 27.78
N ASN A 347 40.17 16.14 26.73
CA ASN A 347 39.39 16.04 25.51
C ASN A 347 40.02 14.99 24.57
N ILE A 348 39.73 13.72 24.86
CA ILE A 348 40.10 12.60 23.98
C ILE A 348 39.27 12.69 22.69
N SER A 349 39.88 12.39 21.55
CA SER A 349 39.20 12.23 20.26
C SER A 349 39.69 10.98 19.55
N ILE A 350 38.79 10.04 19.25
CA ILE A 350 39.12 8.84 18.45
C ILE A 350 39.10 9.23 16.97
N THR A 351 40.20 8.93 16.28
CA THR A 351 40.43 9.33 14.87
C THR A 351 40.22 8.19 13.88
N GLY A 352 40.20 6.94 14.34
CA GLY A 352 39.82 5.79 13.53
C GLY A 352 40.19 4.44 14.15
N ALA A 353 39.82 3.37 13.46
CA ALA A 353 40.27 2.00 13.70
C ALA A 353 40.73 1.38 12.37
N THR A 354 41.69 0.44 12.39
CA THR A 354 42.15 -0.20 11.14
C THR A 354 41.10 -1.12 10.52
N ASN A 355 40.27 -1.75 11.35
CA ASN A 355 39.04 -2.46 10.96
C ASN A 355 37.93 -2.14 11.97
N LEU A 356 36.75 -1.71 11.52
CA LEU A 356 35.57 -1.53 12.40
C LEU A 356 34.80 -2.84 12.60
N TYR A 357 34.94 -3.78 11.67
CA TYR A 357 34.31 -5.09 11.65
C TYR A 357 35.41 -6.15 11.54
N ILE A 358 35.37 -7.19 12.37
CA ILE A 358 36.43 -8.19 12.49
C ILE A 358 35.89 -9.62 12.62
N SER A 359 36.58 -10.56 11.98
CA SER A 359 36.23 -12.00 11.94
C SER A 359 37.43 -12.87 12.27
N SER A 360 37.22 -14.06 12.85
CA SER A 360 38.27 -15.07 13.00
C SER A 360 38.51 -15.91 11.74
N ALA A 361 37.59 -15.86 10.77
CA ALA A 361 37.68 -16.59 9.50
C ALA A 361 38.41 -15.82 8.38
N THR A 362 38.65 -14.50 8.53
CA THR A 362 39.07 -13.61 7.43
C THR A 362 40.44 -12.96 7.64
N ALA A 363 40.86 -12.14 6.67
CA ALA A 363 42.04 -11.29 6.81
C ALA A 363 41.83 -10.09 7.77
N LYS A 364 40.59 -9.69 8.06
CA LYS A 364 40.26 -8.59 8.99
C LYS A 364 40.22 -9.07 10.46
N ASN A 365 41.17 -9.93 10.86
CA ASN A 365 41.16 -10.64 12.16
C ASN A 365 41.72 -9.87 13.36
N SER A 366 42.00 -8.57 13.19
CA SER A 366 42.50 -7.70 14.24
C SER A 366 42.22 -6.23 13.93
N THR A 367 42.25 -5.36 14.95
CA THR A 367 42.08 -3.92 14.79
C THR A 367 43.00 -3.13 15.71
N ALA A 368 43.53 -1.99 15.26
CA ALA A 368 44.25 -1.03 16.09
C ALA A 368 43.46 0.28 16.16
N ILE A 369 43.26 0.82 17.37
CA ILE A 369 42.49 2.05 17.61
C ILE A 369 43.46 3.24 17.61
N THR A 370 43.15 4.27 16.83
CA THR A 370 43.96 5.51 16.75
C THR A 370 43.18 6.70 17.33
N TRP A 371 43.82 7.49 18.19
CA TRP A 371 43.20 8.59 18.95
C TRP A 371 44.20 9.69 19.29
N THR A 372 43.69 10.84 19.73
CA THR A 372 44.47 12.01 20.19
C THR A 372 43.92 12.52 21.51
N SER A 373 44.74 13.24 22.28
CA SER A 373 44.32 14.02 23.45
C SER A 373 44.80 15.47 23.32
N ASP A 374 44.13 16.38 24.03
CA ASP A 374 44.60 17.75 24.28
C ASP A 374 45.63 17.84 25.42
N ARG A 375 45.83 16.76 26.19
CA ARG A 375 46.82 16.65 27.27
C ARG A 375 47.98 15.72 26.91
N SER A 376 49.06 15.82 27.68
CA SER A 376 50.26 14.98 27.55
C SER A 376 50.83 14.63 28.91
N ASN A 377 51.64 13.56 28.98
CA ASN A 377 52.19 12.97 30.20
C ASN A 377 51.12 12.54 31.23
N ARG A 378 49.92 12.11 30.78
CA ARG A 378 48.90 11.56 31.68
C ARG A 378 48.78 10.04 31.51
N PRO A 379 48.47 9.28 32.57
CA PRO A 379 48.09 7.86 32.44
C PRO A 379 46.87 7.70 31.54
N TYR A 380 46.94 6.76 30.60
CA TYR A 380 45.79 6.31 29.81
C TYR A 380 45.55 4.81 29.94
N ILE A 381 44.32 4.41 29.70
CA ILE A 381 43.87 3.02 29.59
C ILE A 381 42.92 2.87 28.40
N VAL A 382 43.11 1.82 27.61
CA VAL A 382 42.16 1.34 26.61
C VAL A 382 41.61 0.00 27.07
N MET A 383 40.30 -0.18 26.98
CA MET A 383 39.58 -1.31 27.57
C MET A 383 38.43 -1.78 26.69
N ILE A 384 38.15 -3.08 26.69
CA ILE A 384 36.98 -3.69 26.04
C ILE A 384 35.86 -3.85 27.08
N GLY A 385 34.68 -3.34 26.75
CA GLY A 385 33.54 -3.27 27.66
C GLY A 385 33.69 -2.18 28.74
N GLY A 386 32.80 -2.23 29.73
CA GLY A 386 32.71 -1.24 30.80
C GLY A 386 31.80 -0.05 30.47
N THR A 387 31.00 0.36 31.45
CA THR A 387 30.17 1.57 31.40
C THR A 387 30.99 2.85 31.61
N ASN A 388 32.17 2.72 32.23
CA ASN A 388 33.07 3.82 32.61
C ASN A 388 34.54 3.37 32.52
N CYS A 389 35.46 4.22 32.97
CA CYS A 389 36.90 3.97 32.91
C CYS A 389 37.48 3.06 34.01
N GLY A 390 36.64 2.30 34.72
CA GLY A 390 37.06 1.40 35.81
C GLY A 390 36.37 0.02 35.86
N ASP A 391 35.44 -0.30 34.97
CA ASP A 391 34.62 -1.53 35.01
C ASP A 391 34.71 -2.43 33.75
N GLY A 392 35.60 -2.10 32.81
CA GLY A 392 35.89 -2.88 31.59
C GLY A 392 37.19 -3.68 31.68
N THR A 393 37.47 -4.50 30.65
CA THR A 393 38.68 -5.33 30.56
C THR A 393 39.85 -4.55 29.94
N PRO A 394 40.96 -4.27 30.65
CA PRO A 394 42.09 -3.54 30.10
C PRO A 394 42.77 -4.31 28.94
N ILE A 395 43.10 -3.61 27.86
CA ILE A 395 43.83 -4.17 26.70
C ILE A 395 45.07 -3.37 26.29
N ASP A 396 45.14 -2.09 26.62
CA ASP A 396 46.34 -1.26 26.46
C ASP A 396 46.43 -0.23 27.61
N THR A 397 47.63 0.13 28.03
CA THR A 397 47.88 1.13 29.09
C THR A 397 49.20 1.82 28.88
N GLY A 398 49.27 3.12 29.14
CA GLY A 398 50.50 3.87 28.98
C GLY A 398 50.42 5.30 29.47
N THR A 399 51.24 6.17 28.90
CA THR A 399 51.18 7.63 29.13
C THR A 399 51.05 8.38 27.81
N THR A 400 50.29 9.47 27.81
CA THR A 400 50.10 10.30 26.61
C THR A 400 51.34 11.08 26.23
N GLY A 401 51.59 11.21 24.93
CA GLY A 401 52.70 11.96 24.36
C GLY A 401 52.22 13.14 23.53
N ALA A 402 53.16 13.95 23.01
CA ALA A 402 52.84 15.05 22.10
C ALA A 402 52.60 14.52 20.66
N GLY A 403 51.49 13.81 20.44
CA GLY A 403 51.12 13.25 19.14
C GLY A 403 49.87 12.36 19.18
N GLY A 404 49.54 11.79 18.02
CA GLY A 404 48.51 10.74 17.93
C GLY A 404 48.99 9.41 18.52
N HIS A 405 48.08 8.71 19.17
CA HIS A 405 48.27 7.40 19.76
C HIS A 405 47.60 6.33 18.92
N THR A 406 48.25 5.17 18.76
CA THR A 406 47.68 3.98 18.13
C THR A 406 47.98 2.79 19.03
N THR A 407 46.97 1.99 19.37
CA THR A 407 47.16 0.76 20.15
C THR A 407 47.98 -0.27 19.35
N PRO A 408 48.57 -1.28 20.00
CA PRO A 408 48.90 -2.53 19.33
C PRO A 408 47.68 -3.11 18.59
N ALA A 409 47.91 -3.98 17.61
CA ALA A 409 46.83 -4.67 16.92
C ALA A 409 46.11 -5.62 17.89
N ILE A 410 44.87 -5.29 18.23
CA ILE A 410 43.99 -6.05 19.11
C ILE A 410 43.44 -7.23 18.30
N PRO A 411 43.76 -8.49 18.63
CA PRO A 411 43.27 -9.64 17.88
C PRO A 411 41.78 -9.89 18.17
N VAL A 412 41.06 -10.46 17.21
CA VAL A 412 39.63 -10.85 17.38
C VAL A 412 39.40 -11.77 18.58
N ALA A 413 40.41 -12.53 19.01
CA ALA A 413 40.38 -13.34 20.23
C ALA A 413 40.22 -12.52 21.55
N SER A 414 40.54 -11.23 21.56
CA SER A 414 40.30 -10.33 22.71
C SER A 414 38.83 -9.91 22.85
N PHE A 415 38.03 -10.08 21.80
CA PHE A 415 36.61 -9.73 21.75
C PHE A 415 35.77 -11.00 21.96
N GLY A 416 35.53 -11.37 23.21
CA GLY A 416 34.85 -12.62 23.58
C GLY A 416 33.44 -12.41 24.15
N PRO A 417 32.49 -13.36 24.00
CA PRO A 417 32.64 -14.68 23.35
C PRO A 417 32.75 -14.63 21.80
N SER A 418 32.94 -15.77 21.16
CA SER A 418 33.00 -15.87 19.69
C SER A 418 31.60 -15.96 19.08
N THR A 419 30.94 -14.81 19.02
CA THR A 419 29.58 -14.63 18.49
C THR A 419 29.46 -13.24 17.85
N ASP A 420 28.56 -13.12 16.88
CA ASP A 420 28.29 -11.88 16.16
C ASP A 420 27.76 -10.81 17.14
N GLN A 421 28.61 -9.85 17.49
CA GLN A 421 28.38 -8.92 18.60
C GLN A 421 29.18 -7.62 18.46
N ALA A 422 28.52 -6.50 18.70
CA ALA A 422 29.15 -5.20 18.88
C ALA A 422 29.85 -5.09 20.24
N TYR A 423 31.15 -4.77 20.23
CA TYR A 423 31.96 -4.53 21.42
C TYR A 423 32.37 -3.06 21.53
N THR A 424 32.03 -2.43 22.64
CA THR A 424 32.52 -1.09 22.98
C THR A 424 34.00 -1.17 23.38
N VAL A 425 34.88 -0.52 22.63
CA VAL A 425 36.24 -0.21 23.08
C VAL A 425 36.25 1.21 23.62
N ARG A 426 36.70 1.38 24.86
CA ARG A 426 36.74 2.67 25.57
C ARG A 426 38.19 3.13 25.74
N VAL A 427 38.44 4.42 25.50
CA VAL A 427 39.72 5.10 25.67
C VAL A 427 39.57 6.15 26.77
N CYS A 428 40.43 6.08 27.79
CA CYS A 428 40.35 6.85 29.02
C CYS A 428 41.70 7.46 29.38
N GLU A 429 41.71 8.69 29.91
CA GLU A 429 42.92 9.39 30.34
C GLU A 429 42.63 10.16 31.66
N ALA A 430 43.60 10.20 32.57
CA ALA A 430 43.42 10.77 33.91
C ALA A 430 43.73 12.27 33.98
N ASN A 431 42.91 13.01 34.74
CA ASN A 431 43.10 14.43 35.04
C ASN A 431 44.17 14.67 36.13
N TYR A 432 44.46 15.92 36.51
CA TYR A 432 45.50 16.23 37.51
C TYR A 432 45.13 15.83 38.94
N ALA A 433 43.84 15.63 39.24
CA ALA A 433 43.38 14.98 40.48
C ALA A 433 43.40 13.43 40.40
N GLY A 434 43.92 12.84 39.33
CA GLY A 434 44.02 11.39 39.13
C GLY A 434 42.70 10.70 38.77
N SER A 435 41.66 11.46 38.41
CA SER A 435 40.32 10.95 38.06
C SER A 435 40.14 10.85 36.55
N TYR A 436 39.41 9.84 36.09
CA TYR A 436 38.99 9.67 34.70
C TYR A 436 37.57 10.23 34.50
N ASP A 437 37.27 10.67 33.28
CA ASP A 437 35.89 10.89 32.82
C ASP A 437 35.22 9.54 32.50
N LEU A 438 34.06 9.56 31.82
CA LEU A 438 33.50 8.40 31.11
C LEU A 438 34.41 7.93 29.95
N GLY A 439 35.28 8.79 29.43
CA GLY A 439 36.16 8.47 28.29
C GLY A 439 35.42 8.35 26.95
N GLN A 440 36.16 8.25 25.85
CA GLN A 440 35.59 8.10 24.51
C GLN A 440 35.40 6.64 24.13
N THR A 441 34.40 6.36 23.28
CA THR A 441 34.06 4.99 22.86
C THR A 441 34.04 4.85 21.35
N ILE A 442 34.61 3.76 20.85
CA ILE A 442 34.45 3.28 19.47
C ILE A 442 33.86 1.87 19.53
N VAL A 443 32.92 1.57 18.63
CA VAL A 443 32.34 0.23 18.53
C VAL A 443 33.15 -0.57 17.51
N ILE A 444 33.55 -1.76 17.90
CA ILE A 444 34.15 -2.77 17.02
C ILE A 444 33.18 -3.94 16.97
N THR A 445 32.66 -4.25 15.79
CA THR A 445 31.75 -5.38 15.60
C THR A 445 32.57 -6.64 15.33
N ARG A 446 32.40 -7.65 16.17
CA ARG A 446 32.81 -9.02 15.83
C ARG A 446 31.71 -9.65 15.00
N ASP A 447 32.10 -10.32 13.93
CA ASP A 447 31.18 -10.89 12.96
C ASP A 447 31.81 -12.13 12.30
N GLU A 448 31.27 -13.30 12.59
CA GLU A 448 31.78 -14.62 12.17
C GLU A 448 30.84 -15.31 11.17
N THR A 449 29.69 -14.70 10.88
CA THR A 449 28.70 -15.18 9.91
C THR A 449 28.97 -14.55 8.54
N ALA A 450 28.59 -15.25 7.46
CA ALA A 450 28.68 -14.70 6.10
C ALA A 450 27.29 -14.29 5.59
N PRO A 451 27.17 -13.25 4.75
CA PRO A 451 25.89 -12.71 4.30
C PRO A 451 24.92 -13.77 3.81
N SER A 452 23.73 -13.79 4.38
CA SER A 452 22.61 -14.63 3.96
C SER A 452 21.54 -13.80 3.25
N LEU A 453 20.90 -14.40 2.25
CA LEU A 453 19.90 -13.71 1.45
C LEU A 453 18.54 -13.67 2.18
N THR A 454 17.97 -12.47 2.33
CA THR A 454 16.64 -12.24 2.92
C THR A 454 15.53 -12.09 1.89
N ALA A 455 15.82 -11.53 0.71
CA ALA A 455 14.90 -11.44 -0.42
C ALA A 455 15.64 -11.29 -1.76
N GLU A 456 15.01 -11.72 -2.85
CA GLU A 456 15.55 -11.55 -4.22
C GLU A 456 14.42 -11.34 -5.24
N THR A 457 14.77 -10.83 -6.41
CA THR A 457 14.00 -11.12 -7.62
C THR A 457 14.20 -12.62 -7.94
N GLY A 458 13.11 -13.39 -7.90
CA GLY A 458 13.17 -14.84 -7.69
C GLY A 458 13.98 -15.66 -8.69
N ASN A 459 14.71 -16.66 -8.18
CA ASN A 459 15.39 -17.68 -8.98
C ASN A 459 14.44 -18.35 -10.00
N ASN A 460 14.95 -18.69 -11.18
CA ASN A 460 14.22 -19.23 -12.34
C ASN A 460 13.01 -18.40 -12.82
N SER A 461 12.89 -17.14 -12.39
CA SER A 461 11.78 -16.27 -12.79
C SER A 461 12.05 -15.55 -14.12
N TYR A 462 10.97 -15.10 -14.75
CA TYR A 462 11.06 -14.21 -15.91
C TYR A 462 11.41 -12.79 -15.46
N VAL A 463 12.38 -12.18 -16.15
CA VAL A 463 12.77 -10.77 -15.94
C VAL A 463 12.70 -10.03 -17.27
N ALA A 464 12.15 -8.81 -17.27
CA ALA A 464 12.08 -7.96 -18.45
C ALA A 464 13.47 -7.36 -18.77
N HIS A 465 13.80 -7.26 -20.06
CA HIS A 465 15.10 -6.81 -20.61
C HIS A 465 15.69 -5.54 -19.96
N ASN A 466 14.84 -4.61 -19.54
CA ASN A 466 15.23 -3.30 -19.01
C ASN A 466 15.06 -3.16 -17.48
N ASN A 467 14.64 -4.22 -16.78
CA ASN A 467 14.39 -4.16 -15.34
C ASN A 467 15.64 -4.53 -14.52
N TYR A 468 15.66 -4.15 -13.24
CA TYR A 468 16.71 -4.53 -12.30
C TYR A 468 16.37 -5.84 -11.60
N VAL A 469 17.37 -6.68 -11.39
CA VAL A 469 17.34 -7.73 -10.37
C VAL A 469 17.90 -7.16 -9.07
N PHE A 470 17.19 -7.39 -7.97
CA PHE A 470 17.63 -7.03 -6.63
C PHE A 470 17.95 -8.26 -5.80
N PHE A 471 18.97 -8.13 -4.94
CA PHE A 471 19.31 -9.06 -3.86
C PHE A 471 19.36 -8.26 -2.56
N ARG A 472 18.68 -8.74 -1.52
CA ARG A 472 18.75 -8.21 -0.16
C ARG A 472 19.35 -9.24 0.77
N PHE A 473 20.16 -8.76 1.70
CA PHE A 473 20.87 -9.59 2.67
C PHE A 473 20.32 -9.34 4.08
N ASN A 474 20.84 -10.02 5.10
CA ASN A 474 20.46 -9.80 6.50
C ASN A 474 21.30 -8.71 7.20
N GLU A 475 22.22 -8.10 6.49
CA GLU A 475 23.36 -7.34 7.02
C GLU A 475 24.00 -6.46 5.92
N SER A 476 24.94 -5.59 6.33
CA SER A 476 25.57 -4.60 5.45
C SER A 476 26.82 -5.13 4.73
N LEU A 477 26.97 -4.81 3.44
CA LEU A 477 28.01 -5.40 2.57
C LEU A 477 29.27 -4.53 2.37
N ASP A 478 30.42 -5.19 2.20
CA ASP A 478 31.62 -4.59 1.62
C ASP A 478 31.47 -4.49 0.09
N THR A 479 30.95 -3.34 -0.34
CA THR A 479 30.73 -2.99 -1.75
C THR A 479 32.01 -2.97 -2.60
N GLY A 480 33.20 -2.88 -1.97
CA GLY A 480 34.50 -2.93 -2.65
C GLY A 480 35.04 -4.35 -2.86
N ALA A 481 34.55 -5.33 -2.09
CA ALA A 481 34.95 -6.74 -2.17
C ALA A 481 33.91 -7.64 -2.89
N THR A 482 32.70 -7.14 -3.14
CA THR A 482 31.64 -7.89 -3.83
C THR A 482 31.97 -8.10 -5.31
N VAL A 483 31.90 -9.35 -5.77
CA VAL A 483 32.14 -9.77 -7.15
C VAL A 483 30.87 -10.36 -7.74
N ILE A 484 30.52 -9.93 -8.96
CA ILE A 484 29.48 -10.56 -9.77
C ILE A 484 30.14 -11.18 -10.99
N ALA A 485 29.94 -12.47 -11.19
CA ALA A 485 30.22 -13.16 -12.44
C ALA A 485 28.90 -13.52 -13.14
N GLY A 486 28.94 -13.66 -14.46
CA GLY A 486 27.78 -14.04 -15.26
C GLY A 486 28.22 -14.74 -16.53
N GLY A 487 27.47 -15.78 -16.92
CA GLY A 487 27.76 -16.61 -18.08
C GLY A 487 26.48 -17.18 -18.69
N ASP A 488 26.64 -18.05 -19.69
CA ASP A 488 25.60 -19.00 -20.04
C ASP A 488 25.65 -20.24 -19.11
N LEU A 489 24.84 -21.24 -19.41
CA LEU A 489 24.71 -22.45 -18.58
C LEU A 489 25.86 -23.46 -18.78
N GLU A 490 26.78 -23.23 -19.74
CA GLU A 490 27.91 -24.12 -20.05
C GLU A 490 29.19 -23.72 -19.27
N ASN A 491 29.16 -22.64 -18.49
CA ASN A 491 30.16 -22.26 -17.47
C ASN A 491 31.52 -21.77 -18.04
N GLU A 492 31.52 -21.04 -19.16
CA GLU A 492 32.72 -20.49 -19.82
C GLU A 492 32.73 -18.94 -19.95
N ASP A 493 33.32 -18.20 -19.01
CA ASP A 493 34.37 -17.17 -19.27
C ASP A 493 35.03 -16.66 -17.96
N ASN A 494 36.15 -15.92 -18.07
CA ASN A 494 37.01 -15.52 -16.95
C ASN A 494 36.87 -14.02 -16.56
N GLY A 495 36.30 -13.77 -15.37
CA GLY A 495 36.79 -12.69 -14.49
C GLY A 495 36.68 -11.24 -14.95
N GLY A 496 35.70 -10.89 -15.79
CA GLY A 496 35.40 -9.48 -16.13
C GLY A 496 34.78 -8.71 -14.95
N LEU A 497 35.26 -7.50 -14.65
CA LEU A 497 34.56 -6.57 -13.74
C LEU A 497 33.40 -5.90 -14.47
N TYR A 498 32.16 -6.27 -14.13
CA TYR A 498 30.94 -5.66 -14.66
C TYR A 498 30.54 -4.42 -13.86
N ALA A 499 30.53 -3.25 -14.51
CA ALA A 499 30.40 -1.96 -13.84
C ALA A 499 29.08 -1.22 -14.15
N THR A 500 27.99 -1.59 -13.47
CA THR A 500 26.90 -0.66 -13.05
C THR A 500 26.04 -1.29 -11.93
N ASN A 501 26.61 -1.45 -10.73
CA ASN A 501 25.84 -1.86 -9.55
C ASN A 501 25.51 -0.61 -8.73
N SER A 502 24.23 -0.42 -8.37
CA SER A 502 23.87 0.51 -7.28
C SER A 502 23.68 -0.30 -6.01
N PHE A 503 24.63 -0.19 -5.08
CA PHE A 503 24.50 -0.73 -3.74
C PHE A 503 23.82 0.30 -2.84
N THR A 504 22.87 -0.14 -2.01
CA THR A 504 22.69 0.43 -0.66
C THR A 504 23.31 -0.51 0.36
N ASP A 505 23.27 -0.16 1.65
CA ASP A 505 23.95 -0.89 2.73
C ASP A 505 23.69 -2.41 2.68
N ASP A 506 22.43 -2.79 2.47
CA ASP A 506 21.86 -4.14 2.53
C ASP A 506 21.34 -4.69 1.17
N GLU A 507 21.37 -3.90 0.09
CA GLU A 507 20.72 -4.22 -1.19
C GLU A 507 21.67 -4.02 -2.38
N LEU A 508 21.87 -5.10 -3.15
CA LEU A 508 22.55 -5.09 -4.45
C LEU A 508 21.51 -5.01 -5.57
N ARG A 509 21.64 -4.02 -6.46
CA ARG A 509 20.89 -3.98 -7.73
C ARG A 509 21.79 -4.24 -8.93
N VAL A 510 21.40 -5.19 -9.76
CA VAL A 510 22.03 -5.55 -11.04
C VAL A 510 21.14 -5.05 -12.18
N GLY A 511 21.68 -4.22 -13.07
CA GLY A 511 20.92 -3.50 -14.09
C GLY A 511 21.34 -3.78 -15.55
N PRO A 512 20.61 -3.21 -16.53
CA PRO A 512 20.82 -3.46 -17.96
C PRO A 512 21.94 -2.64 -18.62
N GLN A 513 22.46 -1.60 -17.95
CA GLN A 513 23.40 -0.62 -18.53
C GLN A 513 24.87 -1.07 -18.57
N ILE A 514 25.13 -2.29 -19.02
CA ILE A 514 26.49 -2.85 -19.02
C ILE A 514 27.27 -2.38 -20.26
N GLY A 515 28.35 -1.62 -20.00
CA GLY A 515 29.35 -1.30 -21.01
C GLY A 515 29.93 -2.60 -21.60
N ALA A 516 29.99 -2.67 -22.93
CA ALA A 516 30.15 -3.93 -23.66
C ALA A 516 31.30 -4.81 -23.15
N HIS A 517 31.02 -6.11 -23.02
CA HIS A 517 32.07 -7.13 -22.91
C HIS A 517 33.06 -6.99 -24.07
N ALA A 518 34.31 -7.45 -23.92
CA ALA A 518 35.29 -7.36 -25.01
C ALA A 518 34.84 -8.06 -26.32
N ALA A 519 33.89 -8.99 -26.21
CA ALA A 519 33.21 -9.68 -27.32
C ALA A 519 31.89 -9.02 -27.79
N GLY A 520 31.52 -7.84 -27.29
CA GLY A 520 30.34 -7.08 -27.73
C GLY A 520 28.98 -7.54 -27.19
N MET A 521 28.94 -8.51 -26.27
CA MET A 521 27.68 -9.07 -25.76
C MET A 521 27.03 -8.18 -24.69
N ALA A 522 25.71 -7.97 -24.82
CA ALA A 522 24.87 -7.45 -23.74
C ALA A 522 24.34 -8.62 -22.89
N ILE A 523 24.47 -8.54 -21.57
CA ILE A 523 24.03 -9.62 -20.66
C ILE A 523 22.53 -9.90 -20.82
N TRP A 524 21.73 -8.84 -21.01
CA TRP A 524 20.27 -8.88 -21.05
C TRP A 524 19.66 -9.22 -22.41
N ALA A 525 20.44 -9.85 -23.31
CA ALA A 525 19.96 -10.25 -24.63
C ALA A 525 18.70 -11.17 -24.54
N PRO A 526 17.62 -10.86 -25.28
CA PRO A 526 16.37 -11.64 -25.23
C PRO A 526 16.54 -13.10 -25.67
N GLY A 527 15.70 -13.99 -25.13
CA GLY A 527 15.65 -15.40 -25.55
C GLY A 527 16.80 -16.27 -25.04
N LEU A 528 17.60 -15.78 -24.09
CA LEU A 528 18.69 -16.53 -23.48
C LEU A 528 18.49 -16.63 -21.96
N SER A 529 18.58 -17.85 -21.44
CA SER A 529 18.73 -18.09 -20.00
C SER A 529 20.11 -17.59 -19.56
N ARG A 530 20.20 -16.97 -18.39
CA ARG A 530 21.47 -16.51 -17.81
C ARG A 530 21.72 -17.14 -16.45
N ALA A 531 22.95 -17.58 -16.23
CA ALA A 531 23.48 -17.84 -14.90
C ALA A 531 24.14 -16.56 -14.37
N LEU A 532 23.87 -16.22 -13.11
CA LEU A 532 24.50 -15.13 -12.38
C LEU A 532 25.07 -15.70 -11.08
N ASP A 533 26.37 -15.56 -10.91
CA ASP A 533 27.12 -16.03 -9.74
C ASP A 533 27.53 -14.80 -8.92
N VAL A 534 26.79 -14.56 -7.84
CA VAL A 534 26.94 -13.37 -6.99
C VAL A 534 27.73 -13.75 -5.74
N THR A 535 28.99 -13.30 -5.65
CA THR A 535 29.82 -13.45 -4.45
C THR A 535 29.88 -12.13 -3.69
N VAL A 536 29.15 -12.06 -2.57
CA VAL A 536 29.17 -10.90 -1.65
C VAL A 536 30.13 -11.13 -0.49
N ALA A 537 30.58 -10.04 0.11
CA ALA A 537 31.30 -10.03 1.37
C ALA A 537 30.64 -9.06 2.36
N ASP A 538 30.62 -9.41 3.65
CA ASP A 538 30.29 -8.46 4.72
C ASP A 538 31.47 -7.51 5.01
N LEU A 539 31.25 -6.57 5.94
CA LEU A 539 32.26 -5.60 6.34
C LEU A 539 33.43 -6.19 7.16
N ALA A 540 33.29 -7.37 7.78
CA ALA A 540 34.39 -8.17 8.35
C ALA A 540 35.08 -9.06 7.30
N GLY A 541 34.54 -9.17 6.09
CA GLY A 541 35.05 -9.88 4.94
C GLY A 541 34.74 -11.38 4.88
N ASN A 542 33.73 -11.89 5.60
CA ASN A 542 33.27 -13.26 5.35
C ASN A 542 32.48 -13.27 4.02
N THR A 543 32.52 -14.37 3.28
CA THR A 543 32.02 -14.41 1.90
C THR A 543 30.94 -15.46 1.67
N ALA A 544 29.90 -15.07 0.94
CA ALA A 544 28.83 -15.95 0.51
C ALA A 544 28.64 -15.86 -1.01
N THR A 545 28.41 -17.01 -1.67
CA THR A 545 28.21 -17.09 -3.12
C THR A 545 26.84 -17.65 -3.45
N PHE A 546 26.12 -16.98 -4.33
CA PHE A 546 24.76 -17.29 -4.75
C PHE A 546 24.67 -17.43 -6.26
N ASN A 547 24.57 -18.67 -6.74
CA ASN A 547 24.29 -18.99 -8.13
C ASN A 547 22.78 -18.83 -8.38
N ARG A 548 22.39 -18.13 -9.45
CA ARG A 548 20.98 -17.90 -9.84
C ARG A 548 20.78 -18.01 -11.33
N SER A 549 19.59 -18.44 -11.73
CA SER A 549 19.18 -18.53 -13.13
C SER A 549 18.00 -17.61 -13.41
N TYR A 550 18.08 -16.86 -14.51
CA TYR A 550 17.03 -15.93 -14.94
C TYR A 550 16.62 -16.20 -16.39
N LEU A 551 15.31 -16.15 -16.66
CA LEU A 551 14.72 -16.45 -17.97
C LEU A 551 14.32 -15.14 -18.67
N MET A 552 14.98 -14.81 -19.77
CA MET A 552 14.67 -13.60 -20.54
C MET A 552 13.74 -13.95 -21.70
N ARG A 553 12.48 -13.48 -21.67
CA ARG A 553 11.52 -13.75 -22.74
C ARG A 553 12.01 -13.20 -24.08
N ASP A 554 11.91 -14.03 -25.12
CA ASP A 554 12.15 -13.72 -26.53
C ASP A 554 10.97 -13.00 -27.21
N GLY A 555 9.79 -13.03 -26.58
CA GLY A 555 8.50 -12.65 -27.19
C GLY A 555 7.66 -13.84 -27.67
N THR A 556 7.89 -15.04 -27.10
CA THR A 556 7.19 -16.28 -27.47
C THR A 556 5.68 -16.10 -27.59
N VAL A 557 5.11 -16.64 -28.67
CA VAL A 557 3.66 -16.73 -28.88
C VAL A 557 3.15 -17.98 -28.17
N GLU A 558 2.53 -17.81 -27.01
CA GLU A 558 1.96 -18.90 -26.22
C GLU A 558 0.43 -19.02 -26.44
N PRO A 559 -0.20 -20.19 -26.24
CA PRO A 559 -1.66 -20.28 -26.22
C PRO A 559 -2.21 -19.42 -25.07
N HIS A 560 -3.28 -18.66 -25.32
CA HIS A 560 -4.00 -18.00 -24.23
C HIS A 560 -4.70 -19.05 -23.35
N TYR A 561 -5.28 -20.05 -24.00
CA TYR A 561 -5.90 -21.22 -23.37
C TYR A 561 -5.03 -22.46 -23.47
N SER A 562 -4.28 -22.76 -22.40
CA SER A 562 -3.39 -23.93 -22.35
C SER A 562 -4.11 -25.27 -22.54
N ASN A 563 -5.38 -25.37 -22.13
CA ASN A 563 -6.19 -26.58 -22.34
C ASN A 563 -6.74 -26.70 -23.78
N ALA A 564 -6.56 -25.67 -24.60
CA ALA A 564 -6.91 -25.63 -26.02
C ALA A 564 -5.72 -25.16 -26.90
N ALA A 565 -4.50 -25.59 -26.57
CA ALA A 565 -3.27 -25.18 -27.26
C ALA A 565 -3.12 -25.68 -28.72
N ASN A 566 -4.03 -26.53 -29.18
CA ASN A 566 -4.11 -27.08 -30.54
C ASN A 566 -5.30 -26.45 -31.29
N TRP A 567 -5.25 -26.38 -32.63
CA TRP A 567 -6.16 -25.57 -33.45
C TRP A 567 -7.63 -25.83 -33.11
N ASN A 568 -8.08 -27.05 -33.39
CA ASN A 568 -9.47 -27.51 -33.26
C ASN A 568 -9.86 -27.91 -31.82
N PHE A 569 -9.33 -27.20 -30.81
CA PHE A 569 -9.71 -27.39 -29.41
C PHE A 569 -10.43 -26.14 -28.87
N TYR A 570 -11.36 -26.39 -27.96
CA TYR A 570 -12.31 -25.39 -27.48
C TYR A 570 -12.31 -25.30 -25.95
N VAL A 571 -12.53 -24.10 -25.43
CA VAL A 571 -12.80 -23.85 -24.00
C VAL A 571 -14.22 -23.31 -23.83
N LYS A 572 -14.76 -23.38 -22.62
CA LYS A 572 -16.07 -22.82 -22.29
C LYS A 572 -16.03 -21.30 -22.39
N ASN A 573 -17.14 -20.71 -22.85
CA ASN A 573 -17.38 -19.28 -22.77
C ASN A 573 -18.06 -18.97 -21.43
N ASP A 574 -17.27 -18.94 -20.36
CA ASP A 574 -17.72 -18.79 -18.97
C ASP A 574 -17.09 -17.60 -18.21
N GLY A 575 -16.40 -16.71 -18.93
CA GLY A 575 -15.83 -15.45 -18.42
C GLY A 575 -16.77 -14.26 -18.61
N SER A 576 -16.38 -13.09 -18.07
CA SER A 576 -17.07 -11.81 -18.30
C SER A 576 -16.80 -11.19 -19.68
N ASN A 577 -15.71 -11.58 -20.33
CA ASN A 577 -15.45 -11.39 -21.76
C ASN A 577 -14.76 -12.66 -22.31
N VAL A 578 -14.50 -12.72 -23.63
CA VAL A 578 -13.93 -13.92 -24.28
C VAL A 578 -12.50 -14.26 -23.85
N MET A 579 -11.77 -13.34 -23.20
CA MET A 579 -10.42 -13.54 -22.66
C MET A 579 -10.43 -13.97 -21.19
N ASP A 580 -11.46 -13.58 -20.42
CA ASP A 580 -11.65 -13.91 -19.00
C ASP A 580 -12.05 -15.38 -18.77
N ALA A 581 -12.36 -16.14 -19.82
CA ALA A 581 -12.85 -17.51 -19.72
C ALA A 581 -11.92 -18.42 -18.91
N THR A 582 -12.47 -19.36 -18.16
CA THR A 582 -11.77 -20.11 -17.10
C THR A 582 -10.69 -21.09 -17.58
N ASN A 583 -10.41 -21.13 -18.89
CA ASN A 583 -9.58 -22.14 -19.55
C ASN A 583 -10.12 -23.58 -19.35
N THR A 584 -11.37 -23.76 -18.90
CA THR A 584 -12.01 -25.08 -18.82
C THR A 584 -12.31 -25.58 -20.22
N ALA A 585 -11.86 -26.78 -20.58
CA ALA A 585 -12.17 -27.39 -21.88
C ALA A 585 -13.70 -27.52 -22.09
N CYS A 586 -14.18 -27.22 -23.30
CA CYS A 586 -15.60 -27.34 -23.63
C CYS A 586 -15.98 -28.82 -23.85
N ALA A 587 -17.14 -29.24 -23.35
CA ALA A 587 -17.58 -30.63 -23.44
C ALA A 587 -18.51 -30.89 -24.65
N GLY A 588 -19.04 -29.85 -25.28
CA GLY A 588 -20.10 -29.94 -26.28
C GLY A 588 -21.46 -30.29 -25.68
N THR A 589 -21.63 -30.06 -24.38
CA THR A 589 -22.88 -30.26 -23.61
C THR A 589 -23.41 -28.94 -23.03
N GLU A 590 -22.78 -27.82 -23.38
CA GLU A 590 -23.08 -26.49 -22.89
C GLU A 590 -24.36 -25.91 -23.55
N SER A 591 -25.16 -25.18 -22.77
CA SER A 591 -26.54 -24.81 -23.13
C SER A 591 -26.71 -23.53 -23.96
N ASN A 592 -25.68 -22.70 -24.01
CA ASN A 592 -25.76 -21.29 -24.42
C ASN A 592 -25.48 -21.08 -25.91
N PHE A 593 -26.07 -21.92 -26.78
CA PHE A 593 -25.91 -21.87 -28.23
C PHE A 593 -24.46 -22.11 -28.72
N TYR A 594 -24.20 -21.93 -30.03
CA TYR A 594 -22.88 -22.09 -30.68
C TYR A 594 -21.72 -21.41 -29.92
N TYR A 595 -21.93 -20.19 -29.44
CA TYR A 595 -20.91 -19.40 -28.74
C TYR A 595 -20.62 -19.89 -27.30
N SER A 596 -21.24 -21.00 -26.85
CA SER A 596 -20.87 -21.66 -25.57
C SER A 596 -19.42 -22.14 -25.52
N CYS A 597 -18.82 -22.40 -26.69
CA CYS A 597 -17.48 -22.95 -26.82
C CYS A 597 -16.61 -22.00 -27.64
N LEU A 598 -15.66 -21.32 -26.99
CA LEU A 598 -14.65 -20.50 -27.64
C LEU A 598 -13.64 -21.40 -28.35
N HIS A 599 -13.29 -21.09 -29.59
CA HIS A 599 -12.27 -21.81 -30.37
C HIS A 599 -10.86 -21.47 -29.86
N GLY A 600 -10.49 -22.05 -28.72
CA GLY A 600 -9.29 -21.69 -27.94
C GLY A 600 -7.98 -21.73 -28.74
N GLY A 601 -7.89 -22.55 -29.79
CA GLY A 601 -6.74 -22.58 -30.68
C GLY A 601 -6.51 -21.32 -31.51
N GLU A 602 -7.52 -20.45 -31.70
CA GLU A 602 -7.38 -19.12 -32.33
C GLU A 602 -6.81 -18.06 -31.37
N PHE A 603 -6.87 -18.29 -30.04
CA PHE A 603 -6.44 -17.35 -29.02
C PHE A 603 -4.97 -17.57 -28.61
N ARG A 604 -4.11 -16.66 -29.04
CA ARG A 604 -2.66 -16.65 -28.85
C ARG A 604 -2.22 -15.37 -28.18
N LYS A 605 -1.19 -15.42 -27.35
CA LYS A 605 -0.72 -14.24 -26.63
C LYS A 605 0.78 -14.07 -26.57
N VAL A 606 1.18 -12.81 -26.37
CA VAL A 606 2.54 -12.37 -26.03
C VAL A 606 2.43 -11.43 -24.83
N LYS A 607 2.99 -11.83 -23.68
CA LYS A 607 3.00 -10.97 -22.47
C LYS A 607 4.01 -9.84 -22.63
N VAL A 608 3.59 -8.63 -22.27
CA VAL A 608 4.38 -7.40 -22.36
C VAL A 608 4.94 -7.08 -20.97
N LEU A 609 6.03 -7.75 -20.61
CA LEU A 609 6.57 -7.74 -19.23
C LEU A 609 7.07 -6.37 -18.73
N ASP A 610 7.18 -5.37 -19.61
CA ASP A 610 7.55 -3.99 -19.30
C ASP A 610 6.36 -3.02 -19.21
N LYS A 611 5.12 -3.54 -19.30
CA LYS A 611 3.86 -2.80 -19.16
C LYS A 611 2.97 -3.50 -18.13
N ILE A 612 2.81 -2.86 -16.97
CA ILE A 612 1.96 -3.34 -15.87
C ILE A 612 0.70 -2.49 -15.85
N ASP A 613 -0.47 -3.13 -15.90
CA ASP A 613 -1.80 -2.51 -15.83
C ASP A 613 -2.00 -1.35 -16.85
N ASP A 614 -1.28 -1.37 -17.98
CA ASP A 614 -1.20 -0.25 -18.96
C ASP A 614 -1.05 -0.72 -20.42
N CYS A 615 -2.17 -0.71 -21.15
CA CYS A 615 -2.21 -0.94 -22.59
C CYS A 615 -1.82 0.27 -23.46
N THR A 616 -1.48 1.43 -22.88
CA THR A 616 -1.32 2.69 -23.64
C THR A 616 -0.17 2.64 -24.63
N GLY A 617 -0.50 2.80 -25.91
CA GLY A 617 0.45 2.86 -27.02
C GLY A 617 0.92 1.50 -27.54
N LEU A 618 0.39 0.39 -27.02
CA LEU A 618 0.72 -0.96 -27.51
C LEU A 618 -0.07 -1.32 -28.76
N THR A 619 0.62 -1.83 -29.78
CA THR A 619 -0.01 -2.54 -30.91
C THR A 619 0.84 -3.74 -31.33
N ALA A 620 0.21 -4.77 -31.89
CA ALA A 620 0.93 -5.95 -32.37
C ALA A 620 0.43 -6.40 -33.75
N ALA A 621 1.32 -7.06 -34.50
CA ALA A 621 1.00 -7.64 -35.80
C ALA A 621 1.79 -8.95 -36.00
N ASP A 622 1.14 -9.95 -36.59
CA ASP A 622 1.79 -11.21 -36.96
C ASP A 622 2.31 -11.17 -38.41
N SER A 623 3.47 -11.80 -38.64
CA SER A 623 4.20 -11.74 -39.92
C SER A 623 3.42 -12.27 -41.14
N GLN A 624 2.51 -13.23 -40.93
CA GLN A 624 1.69 -13.79 -42.01
C GLN A 624 0.35 -13.04 -42.19
N SER A 625 0.06 -12.07 -41.31
CA SER A 625 -1.23 -11.38 -41.20
C SER A 625 -2.42 -12.34 -41.17
N PHE A 626 -2.35 -13.32 -40.26
CA PHE A 626 -3.43 -14.25 -39.95
C PHE A 626 -4.47 -13.64 -38.99
N PHE A 627 -4.06 -12.82 -38.02
CA PHE A 627 -4.91 -12.43 -36.89
C PHE A 627 -4.99 -10.92 -36.66
N ASN A 628 -6.12 -10.49 -36.10
CA ASN A 628 -6.23 -9.23 -35.37
C ASN A 628 -5.65 -9.40 -33.96
N TRP A 629 -5.06 -8.35 -33.41
CA TRP A 629 -4.40 -8.34 -32.10
C TRP A 629 -4.87 -7.16 -31.28
N THR A 630 -5.18 -7.38 -30.01
CA THR A 630 -5.62 -6.36 -29.05
C THR A 630 -4.84 -6.51 -27.76
N CYS A 631 -4.62 -5.40 -27.04
CA CYS A 631 -4.04 -5.45 -25.70
C CYS A 631 -5.14 -5.77 -24.69
N TYR A 632 -4.89 -6.79 -23.86
CA TYR A 632 -5.75 -7.25 -22.79
C TYR A 632 -5.03 -7.09 -21.45
N ASP A 633 -5.74 -6.57 -20.46
CA ASP A 633 -5.26 -6.36 -19.09
C ASP A 633 -5.89 -7.42 -18.17
N PRO A 634 -5.16 -8.46 -17.74
CA PRO A 634 -5.74 -9.55 -16.96
C PRO A 634 -6.22 -9.08 -15.57
N PRO A 635 -7.29 -9.66 -15.00
CA PRO A 635 -7.78 -9.28 -13.67
C PRO A 635 -6.78 -9.45 -12.52
N GLY A 636 -6.06 -8.37 -12.19
CA GLY A 636 -5.14 -8.23 -11.06
C GLY A 636 -3.73 -7.80 -11.47
N ALA A 637 -3.06 -7.03 -10.60
CA ALA A 637 -1.80 -6.35 -10.91
C ALA A 637 -0.76 -7.27 -11.59
N GLY A 638 -0.40 -6.97 -12.84
CA GLY A 638 0.37 -7.89 -13.67
C GLY A 638 0.74 -7.33 -15.05
N PRO A 639 1.56 -8.08 -15.82
CA PRO A 639 1.94 -7.67 -17.16
C PRO A 639 0.79 -7.85 -18.14
N VAL A 640 0.49 -6.80 -18.91
CA VAL A 640 -0.56 -6.86 -19.95
C VAL A 640 -0.20 -7.84 -21.06
N GLU A 641 -1.20 -8.38 -21.74
CA GLU A 641 -1.04 -9.42 -22.75
C GLU A 641 -1.52 -8.90 -24.12
N MET A 642 -0.68 -8.95 -25.16
CA MET A 642 -1.16 -8.79 -26.53
C MET A 642 -1.77 -10.11 -26.96
N VAL A 643 -3.09 -10.16 -27.20
CA VAL A 643 -3.82 -11.39 -27.51
C VAL A 643 -4.44 -11.31 -28.90
N SER A 644 -4.43 -12.42 -29.65
CA SER A 644 -5.16 -12.57 -30.92
C SER A 644 -6.63 -12.83 -30.66
N THR A 645 -7.48 -12.16 -31.43
CA THR A 645 -8.91 -12.04 -31.12
C THR A 645 -9.82 -12.67 -32.18
N SER A 646 -9.63 -12.28 -33.44
CA SER A 646 -10.30 -12.87 -34.60
C SER A 646 -9.33 -13.07 -35.76
N MET A 647 -9.66 -14.03 -36.64
CA MET A 647 -8.95 -14.22 -37.90
C MET A 647 -9.22 -13.03 -38.83
N LYS A 648 -8.19 -12.53 -39.53
CA LYS A 648 -8.37 -11.44 -40.50
C LYS A 648 -9.29 -11.88 -41.65
N PRO A 649 -10.16 -11.01 -42.19
CA PRO A 649 -11.08 -11.37 -43.26
C PRO A 649 -10.40 -12.09 -44.44
N GLY A 650 -10.90 -13.27 -44.79
CA GLY A 650 -10.36 -14.11 -45.86
C GLY A 650 -9.25 -15.09 -45.45
N VAL A 651 -8.67 -14.97 -44.25
CA VAL A 651 -7.84 -16.03 -43.62
C VAL A 651 -8.75 -17.21 -43.22
N SER A 652 -8.20 -18.43 -43.17
CA SER A 652 -8.81 -19.65 -42.62
C SER A 652 -7.72 -20.69 -42.40
N LEU A 653 -8.05 -21.88 -41.89
CA LEU A 653 -7.09 -22.96 -41.66
C LEU A 653 -6.33 -23.36 -42.95
N THR A 654 -6.99 -23.36 -44.12
CA THR A 654 -6.33 -23.53 -45.44
C THR A 654 -5.22 -22.50 -45.72
N LYS A 655 -5.27 -21.30 -45.17
CA LYS A 655 -4.21 -20.27 -45.34
C LYS A 655 -3.06 -20.43 -44.33
N ILE A 656 -3.23 -21.24 -43.28
CA ILE A 656 -2.27 -21.40 -42.18
C ILE A 656 -1.46 -22.70 -42.32
N ILE A 657 -1.96 -23.69 -43.07
CA ILE A 657 -1.29 -24.98 -43.31
C ILE A 657 -0.27 -24.88 -44.47
N ASP A 658 0.94 -25.39 -44.24
CA ASP A 658 1.85 -25.81 -45.31
C ASP A 658 1.49 -27.22 -45.77
N PHE A 659 0.79 -27.30 -46.90
CA PHE A 659 0.41 -28.55 -47.56
C PHE A 659 1.60 -29.31 -48.18
N GLY A 660 2.74 -28.65 -48.40
CA GLY A 660 3.97 -29.29 -48.90
C GLY A 660 4.72 -30.02 -47.79
N GLY A 661 4.92 -29.36 -46.65
CA GLY A 661 5.54 -29.94 -45.46
C GLY A 661 4.63 -30.83 -44.61
N SER A 662 3.31 -30.78 -44.80
CA SER A 662 2.31 -31.33 -43.85
C SER A 662 2.49 -30.76 -42.44
N ALA A 663 2.59 -29.43 -42.36
CA ALA A 663 2.85 -28.68 -41.13
C ALA A 663 2.01 -27.39 -41.09
N PHE A 664 2.08 -26.62 -40.01
CA PHE A 664 1.62 -25.22 -40.03
C PHE A 664 2.75 -24.31 -40.54
N LEU A 665 2.39 -23.23 -41.23
CA LEU A 665 3.32 -22.17 -41.59
C LEU A 665 3.87 -21.49 -40.34
N SER A 666 5.20 -21.30 -40.30
CA SER A 666 5.85 -20.54 -39.23
C SER A 666 5.42 -19.07 -39.24
N ASN A 667 5.16 -18.54 -38.04
CA ASN A 667 4.73 -17.16 -37.83
C ASN A 667 5.38 -16.58 -36.57
N GLN A 668 5.51 -15.26 -36.51
CA GLN A 668 6.06 -14.47 -35.40
C GLN A 668 5.19 -13.24 -35.18
N VAL A 669 5.18 -12.70 -33.96
CA VAL A 669 4.42 -11.50 -33.60
C VAL A 669 5.37 -10.36 -33.27
N THR A 670 5.24 -9.25 -33.99
CA THR A 670 5.91 -7.98 -33.67
C THR A 670 5.02 -7.20 -32.70
N VAL A 671 5.49 -6.96 -31.48
CA VAL A 671 4.87 -5.98 -30.56
C VAL A 671 5.57 -4.62 -30.72
N THR A 672 4.82 -3.54 -30.62
CA THR A 672 5.30 -2.15 -30.71
C THR A 672 4.74 -1.35 -29.53
N GLY A 673 5.47 -0.30 -29.11
CA GLY A 673 5.17 0.43 -27.86
C GLY A 673 5.74 -0.21 -26.59
N SER A 674 6.48 -1.31 -26.75
CA SER A 674 7.14 -2.10 -25.69
C SER A 674 8.62 -2.31 -25.97
N SER A 675 9.35 -2.82 -24.98
CA SER A 675 10.72 -3.35 -25.09
C SER A 675 10.80 -4.87 -25.25
N VAL A 676 9.65 -5.55 -25.41
CA VAL A 676 9.58 -6.89 -26.04
C VAL A 676 10.25 -6.84 -27.43
N PRO A 677 11.02 -7.86 -27.84
CA PRO A 677 11.70 -7.86 -29.14
C PRO A 677 10.71 -7.76 -30.30
N ALA A 678 11.05 -6.95 -31.32
CA ALA A 678 10.21 -6.79 -32.51
C ALA A 678 10.10 -8.06 -33.38
N ALA A 679 10.89 -9.11 -33.09
CA ALA A 679 10.89 -10.37 -33.84
C ALA A 679 11.31 -11.54 -32.93
N PRO A 680 10.37 -12.22 -32.24
CA PRO A 680 10.59 -13.56 -31.72
C PRO A 680 10.84 -14.56 -32.87
N ALA A 681 11.35 -15.74 -32.56
CA ALA A 681 11.62 -16.77 -33.57
C ALA A 681 10.34 -17.21 -34.30
N SER A 682 10.34 -17.13 -35.63
CA SER A 682 9.22 -17.58 -36.46
C SER A 682 9.03 -19.10 -36.34
N THR A 683 7.89 -19.51 -35.78
CA THR A 683 7.61 -20.88 -35.35
C THR A 683 6.18 -21.28 -35.67
N ALA A 684 5.91 -22.59 -35.77
CA ALA A 684 4.55 -23.11 -35.82
C ALA A 684 3.93 -23.08 -34.40
N TRP A 685 2.73 -22.51 -34.25
CA TRP A 685 2.14 -22.26 -32.92
C TRP A 685 1.29 -23.42 -32.37
N TRP A 686 0.91 -24.38 -33.20
CA TRP A 686 0.00 -25.49 -32.87
C TRP A 686 0.71 -26.84 -33.01
N ASN A 687 0.43 -27.76 -32.09
CA ASN A 687 1.05 -29.10 -32.05
C ASN A 687 0.11 -30.20 -32.60
N ASN A 688 -0.86 -29.84 -33.45
CA ASN A 688 -1.73 -30.83 -34.10
C ASN A 688 -0.89 -31.74 -35.00
N THR A 689 -1.18 -33.04 -34.96
CA THR A 689 -0.67 -33.98 -35.97
C THR A 689 -1.41 -33.72 -37.28
N ILE A 690 -0.67 -33.38 -38.34
CA ILE A 690 -1.20 -33.20 -39.69
C ILE A 690 -0.87 -34.45 -40.53
N GLN A 691 -1.83 -34.97 -41.28
CA GLN A 691 -1.68 -36.20 -42.09
C GLN A 691 -2.36 -36.03 -43.45
N THR A 692 -1.88 -36.70 -44.50
CA THR A 692 -2.57 -36.72 -45.79
C THR A 692 -3.85 -37.56 -45.72
N LEU A 693 -4.97 -37.05 -46.25
CA LEU A 693 -6.25 -37.74 -46.36
C LEU A 693 -6.11 -39.03 -47.19
N PRO A 694 -6.40 -40.23 -46.64
CA PRO A 694 -6.20 -41.48 -47.36
C PRO A 694 -7.16 -41.66 -48.55
N ALA A 695 -6.62 -41.80 -49.77
CA ALA A 695 -7.41 -42.03 -50.98
C ALA A 695 -8.24 -43.33 -50.96
N ALA A 696 -7.89 -44.28 -50.09
CA ALA A 696 -8.63 -45.54 -49.89
C ALA A 696 -9.88 -45.39 -48.99
N GLY A 697 -10.15 -44.20 -48.44
CA GLY A 697 -11.05 -44.04 -47.31
C GLY A 697 -10.39 -44.47 -45.99
N GLY A 698 -11.17 -44.54 -44.91
CA GLY A 698 -10.69 -44.96 -43.59
C GLY A 698 -11.35 -44.20 -42.45
N SER A 699 -10.74 -44.23 -41.26
CA SER A 699 -11.29 -43.58 -40.06
C SER A 699 -10.30 -42.66 -39.36
N ALA A 700 -10.77 -41.49 -38.92
CA ALA A 700 -10.03 -40.63 -37.99
C ALA A 700 -10.24 -41.14 -36.55
N LEU A 701 -9.26 -41.91 -36.05
CA LEU A 701 -9.33 -42.59 -34.73
C LEU A 701 -8.66 -41.80 -33.59
N THR A 702 -8.17 -40.58 -33.84
CA THR A 702 -7.39 -39.81 -32.87
C THR A 702 -7.84 -38.36 -32.87
N ALA A 703 -8.15 -37.84 -31.68
CA ALA A 703 -8.61 -36.47 -31.50
C ALA A 703 -7.47 -35.46 -31.76
N GLY A 704 -7.81 -34.30 -32.31
CA GLY A 704 -6.86 -33.24 -32.64
C GLY A 704 -6.11 -33.42 -33.97
N VAL A 705 -6.37 -34.48 -34.74
CA VAL A 705 -5.70 -34.71 -36.03
C VAL A 705 -6.32 -33.85 -37.14
N ILE A 706 -5.47 -33.33 -38.02
CA ILE A 706 -5.86 -32.56 -39.20
C ILE A 706 -5.52 -33.39 -40.45
N TYR A 707 -6.53 -33.79 -41.20
CA TYR A 707 -6.38 -34.52 -42.46
C TYR A 707 -6.40 -33.56 -43.63
N ILE A 708 -5.31 -33.53 -44.40
CA ILE A 708 -5.11 -32.60 -45.51
C ILE A 708 -5.17 -33.29 -46.86
N ALA A 709 -5.78 -32.65 -47.86
CA ALA A 709 -5.66 -33.02 -49.27
C ALA A 709 -4.72 -32.02 -49.98
N PRO A 710 -3.39 -32.28 -50.03
CA PRO A 710 -2.43 -31.36 -50.66
C PRO A 710 -2.49 -31.37 -52.20
N ALA A 711 -3.13 -32.37 -52.78
CA ALA A 711 -3.41 -32.52 -54.20
C ALA A 711 -4.78 -33.20 -54.40
N ASN A 712 -5.23 -33.37 -55.64
CA ASN A 712 -6.49 -34.04 -55.94
C ASN A 712 -6.52 -35.49 -55.43
N VAL A 713 -7.57 -35.85 -54.69
CA VAL A 713 -7.75 -37.20 -54.10
C VAL A 713 -8.93 -37.88 -54.77
N SER A 714 -8.71 -39.04 -55.41
CA SER A 714 -9.79 -39.93 -55.85
C SER A 714 -10.14 -40.88 -54.70
N LEU A 715 -11.25 -40.60 -54.02
CA LEU A 715 -11.62 -41.24 -52.75
C LEU A 715 -12.48 -42.49 -53.01
N ALA A 716 -11.88 -43.67 -52.81
CA ALA A 716 -12.47 -44.96 -53.17
C ALA A 716 -13.54 -45.46 -52.18
N ALA A 717 -13.48 -45.03 -50.92
CA ALA A 717 -14.48 -45.33 -49.88
C ALA A 717 -14.57 -44.17 -48.88
N THR A 718 -15.65 -44.12 -48.10
CA THR A 718 -15.94 -43.08 -47.11
C THR A 718 -14.78 -42.82 -46.15
N PHE A 719 -14.57 -41.55 -45.79
CA PHE A 719 -13.70 -41.18 -44.67
C PHE A 719 -14.54 -40.82 -43.44
N SER A 720 -14.55 -41.70 -42.44
CA SER A 720 -15.40 -41.57 -41.25
C SER A 720 -14.65 -40.95 -40.06
N VAL A 721 -15.11 -39.79 -39.61
CA VAL A 721 -14.67 -39.15 -38.38
C VAL A 721 -15.18 -39.95 -37.18
N GLN A 722 -14.25 -40.51 -36.39
CA GLN A 722 -14.53 -41.39 -35.25
C GLN A 722 -13.88 -40.91 -33.95
N ALA A 723 -13.29 -39.70 -33.93
CA ALA A 723 -12.81 -38.98 -32.76
C ALA A 723 -13.31 -37.53 -32.76
N GLU A 724 -13.38 -36.92 -31.57
CA GLU A 724 -13.69 -35.49 -31.39
C GLU A 724 -12.54 -34.61 -31.93
N ASN A 725 -12.77 -33.32 -32.17
CA ASN A 725 -11.72 -32.36 -32.55
C ASN A 725 -10.93 -32.81 -33.80
N VAL A 726 -11.60 -33.21 -34.88
CA VAL A 726 -10.96 -33.66 -36.14
C VAL A 726 -11.17 -32.61 -37.23
N ALA A 727 -10.12 -32.28 -37.99
CA ALA A 727 -10.22 -31.40 -39.14
C ALA A 727 -10.01 -32.14 -40.46
N VAL A 728 -10.71 -31.72 -41.53
CA VAL A 728 -10.50 -32.16 -42.91
C VAL A 728 -10.37 -30.91 -43.80
N VAL A 729 -9.25 -30.75 -44.50
CA VAL A 729 -8.89 -29.49 -45.20
C VAL A 729 -8.31 -29.80 -46.58
N THR A 730 -8.83 -29.21 -47.66
CA THR A 730 -8.16 -29.31 -48.98
C THR A 730 -7.25 -28.10 -49.24
N ALA A 731 -6.13 -28.30 -49.93
CA ALA A 731 -5.40 -27.18 -50.53
C ALA A 731 -6.34 -26.41 -51.50
N PRO A 732 -6.14 -25.10 -51.74
CA PRO A 732 -7.07 -24.28 -52.52
C PRO A 732 -7.38 -24.82 -53.93
N THR A 733 -6.38 -25.44 -54.57
CA THR A 733 -6.49 -26.04 -55.91
C THR A 733 -6.71 -27.55 -55.90
N ALA A 734 -6.75 -28.18 -54.72
CA ALA A 734 -7.05 -29.60 -54.58
C ALA A 734 -8.56 -29.83 -54.51
N THR A 735 -8.99 -30.99 -54.99
CA THR A 735 -10.37 -31.48 -54.93
C THR A 735 -10.35 -32.93 -54.47
N VAL A 736 -11.09 -33.24 -53.40
CA VAL A 736 -11.48 -34.63 -53.10
C VAL A 736 -12.61 -34.97 -54.07
N ARG A 737 -12.52 -36.11 -54.76
CA ARG A 737 -13.53 -36.58 -55.73
C ARG A 737 -13.96 -37.99 -55.40
N SER A 738 -15.27 -38.27 -55.37
CA SER A 738 -15.77 -39.63 -55.14
C SER A 738 -15.35 -40.56 -56.28
N ALA A 739 -14.78 -41.70 -55.91
CA ALA A 739 -14.48 -42.84 -56.79
C ALA A 739 -15.09 -44.15 -56.23
N GLY A 740 -16.14 -44.02 -55.41
CA GLY A 740 -16.77 -45.11 -54.66
C GLY A 740 -17.21 -44.72 -53.23
N ALA A 741 -16.69 -43.60 -52.70
CA ALA A 741 -17.10 -43.07 -51.40
C ALA A 741 -18.52 -42.48 -51.43
N ASP A 742 -19.36 -42.89 -50.48
CA ASP A 742 -20.71 -42.37 -50.25
C ASP A 742 -21.11 -42.51 -48.77
N PRO A 743 -21.21 -41.41 -47.98
CA PRO A 743 -20.78 -40.06 -48.33
C PRO A 743 -19.25 -39.99 -48.54
N MET A 744 -18.72 -38.85 -48.96
CA MET A 744 -17.27 -38.67 -49.08
C MET A 744 -16.63 -38.49 -47.70
N ILE A 745 -17.16 -37.56 -46.90
CA ILE A 745 -16.83 -37.38 -45.49
C ILE A 745 -18.05 -37.72 -44.65
N GLU A 746 -17.87 -38.56 -43.63
CA GLU A 746 -18.89 -38.93 -42.66
C GLU A 746 -18.44 -38.52 -41.26
N ASN A 747 -19.35 -38.04 -40.43
CA ASN A 747 -19.21 -38.04 -38.98
C ASN A 747 -20.47 -38.69 -38.39
N THR A 748 -20.28 -39.64 -37.47
CA THR A 748 -21.39 -40.19 -36.68
C THR A 748 -21.12 -39.97 -35.19
N GLY A 749 -21.79 -38.97 -34.61
CA GLY A 749 -21.78 -38.70 -33.17
C GLY A 749 -20.44 -38.23 -32.60
N LYS A 750 -19.66 -37.42 -33.34
CA LYS A 750 -18.42 -36.77 -32.89
C LYS A 750 -18.53 -35.25 -32.95
N LEU A 751 -18.06 -34.56 -31.93
CA LEU A 751 -18.17 -33.11 -31.75
C LEU A 751 -17.02 -32.37 -32.46
N PHE A 752 -17.13 -31.04 -32.56
CA PHE A 752 -16.00 -30.13 -32.85
C PHE A 752 -15.23 -30.44 -34.15
N SER A 753 -15.92 -30.90 -35.20
CA SER A 753 -15.26 -31.16 -36.49
C SER A 753 -15.11 -29.89 -37.32
N TRP A 754 -13.92 -29.68 -37.89
CA TRP A 754 -13.65 -28.61 -38.84
C TRP A 754 -13.59 -29.18 -40.26
N ILE A 755 -14.30 -28.61 -41.22
CA ILE A 755 -14.23 -29.03 -42.63
C ILE A 755 -14.03 -27.81 -43.53
N GLU A 756 -13.01 -27.85 -44.38
CA GLU A 756 -12.67 -26.81 -45.35
C GLU A 756 -12.35 -27.41 -46.74
N GLY A 757 -12.72 -26.71 -47.81
CA GLY A 757 -12.26 -27.01 -49.17
C GLY A 757 -13.25 -27.72 -50.10
N ASN A 758 -12.73 -28.44 -51.10
CA ASN A 758 -13.44 -28.80 -52.33
C ASN A 758 -13.78 -30.31 -52.45
N PHE A 759 -15.06 -30.63 -52.68
CA PHE A 759 -15.62 -31.98 -52.72
C PHE A 759 -16.51 -32.21 -53.97
N ASP A 760 -16.03 -33.03 -54.92
CA ASP A 760 -16.73 -33.43 -56.14
C ASP A 760 -17.37 -34.82 -55.96
N GLY A 761 -18.70 -34.87 -55.85
CA GLY A 761 -19.48 -36.11 -55.73
C GLY A 761 -19.45 -36.99 -56.98
N ASN A 762 -18.86 -36.52 -58.09
CA ASN A 762 -18.60 -37.23 -59.35
C ASN A 762 -19.84 -37.89 -60.00
N VAL A 763 -21.04 -37.45 -59.62
CA VAL A 763 -22.34 -38.11 -59.81
C VAL A 763 -22.32 -39.61 -59.48
N THR A 764 -21.59 -39.97 -58.42
CA THR A 764 -21.56 -41.32 -57.82
C THR A 764 -22.01 -41.36 -56.36
N ALA A 765 -21.79 -40.30 -55.56
CA ALA A 765 -22.19 -40.24 -54.15
C ALA A 765 -23.63 -39.72 -53.96
N ASN A 766 -24.39 -40.25 -53.00
CA ASN A 766 -25.71 -39.74 -52.58
C ASN A 766 -25.62 -38.53 -51.63
N ALA A 767 -24.50 -38.37 -50.92
CA ALA A 767 -24.16 -37.17 -50.15
C ALA A 767 -22.65 -36.84 -50.26
N GLY A 768 -22.30 -35.55 -50.18
CA GLY A 768 -20.89 -35.12 -50.17
C GLY A 768 -20.30 -35.22 -48.76
N ILE A 769 -20.86 -34.44 -47.85
CA ILE A 769 -20.53 -34.44 -46.41
C ILE A 769 -21.78 -34.81 -45.62
N SER A 770 -21.69 -35.80 -44.74
CA SER A 770 -22.78 -36.14 -43.81
C SER A 770 -22.30 -36.03 -42.37
N LEU A 771 -22.89 -35.10 -41.61
CA LEU A 771 -22.77 -35.01 -40.16
C LEU A 771 -24.06 -35.60 -39.57
N ASN A 772 -23.93 -36.67 -38.77
CA ASN A 772 -25.05 -37.53 -38.40
C ASN A 772 -24.98 -38.00 -36.93
N GLY A 773 -26.15 -38.31 -36.37
CA GLY A 773 -26.30 -38.64 -34.95
C GLY A 773 -26.08 -37.45 -34.02
N SER A 774 -26.33 -37.65 -32.72
CA SER A 774 -26.13 -36.66 -31.65
C SER A 774 -24.73 -36.05 -31.68
N SER A 775 -24.61 -34.85 -32.24
CA SER A 775 -23.34 -34.15 -32.46
C SER A 775 -23.55 -32.64 -32.61
N GLY A 776 -22.47 -31.87 -32.61
CA GLY A 776 -22.53 -30.41 -32.64
C GLY A 776 -21.18 -29.72 -32.52
N PHE A 777 -21.21 -28.38 -32.48
CA PHE A 777 -20.05 -27.49 -32.50
C PHE A 777 -19.12 -27.70 -33.71
N HIS A 778 -19.66 -28.15 -34.83
CA HIS A 778 -18.92 -28.27 -36.09
C HIS A 778 -18.73 -26.89 -36.75
N ARG A 779 -17.63 -26.71 -37.47
CA ARG A 779 -17.34 -25.54 -38.31
C ARG A 779 -17.06 -25.99 -39.75
N LEU A 780 -18.02 -25.72 -40.64
CA LEU A 780 -17.89 -25.93 -42.08
C LEU A 780 -17.59 -24.58 -42.72
N GLU A 781 -16.33 -24.34 -43.05
CA GLU A 781 -15.87 -23.04 -43.55
C GLU A 781 -15.39 -23.16 -45.01
N LYS A 782 -15.72 -22.19 -45.87
CA LYS A 782 -15.25 -22.11 -47.28
C LYS A 782 -15.51 -23.39 -48.11
N VAL A 783 -16.43 -24.24 -47.66
CA VAL A 783 -16.71 -25.55 -48.25
C VAL A 783 -17.34 -25.39 -49.64
N ARG A 784 -16.91 -26.22 -50.59
CA ARG A 784 -17.48 -26.34 -51.93
C ARG A 784 -17.88 -27.79 -52.19
N VAL A 785 -19.17 -28.09 -52.37
CA VAL A 785 -19.65 -29.43 -52.75
C VAL A 785 -20.39 -29.37 -54.08
N TRP A 786 -20.10 -30.28 -55.01
CA TRP A 786 -20.86 -30.36 -56.26
C TRP A 786 -20.95 -31.75 -56.87
N ASN A 787 -21.74 -31.91 -57.93
CA ASN A 787 -21.93 -33.19 -58.66
C ASN A 787 -22.38 -34.35 -57.76
N VAL A 788 -23.26 -34.12 -56.77
CA VAL A 788 -23.78 -35.20 -55.93
C VAL A 788 -25.00 -35.83 -56.64
N VAL A 789 -25.23 -37.13 -56.50
CA VAL A 789 -26.44 -37.78 -57.04
C VAL A 789 -27.67 -37.31 -56.29
N GLY A 790 -27.64 -37.40 -54.96
CA GLY A 790 -28.74 -36.98 -54.09
C GLY A 790 -30.04 -37.78 -54.24
N ASN A 791 -30.90 -37.66 -53.24
CA ASN A 791 -32.32 -38.03 -53.29
C ASN A 791 -33.11 -37.10 -52.35
N ALA A 792 -34.45 -37.23 -52.29
CA ALA A 792 -35.30 -36.35 -51.49
C ALA A 792 -34.97 -36.33 -49.97
N ALA A 793 -34.37 -37.41 -49.45
CA ALA A 793 -33.93 -37.54 -48.06
C ALA A 793 -32.40 -37.42 -47.89
N SER A 794 -31.71 -36.86 -48.89
CA SER A 794 -30.29 -36.48 -48.78
C SER A 794 -30.00 -35.08 -49.32
N GLY A 795 -28.77 -34.61 -49.13
CA GLY A 795 -28.28 -33.39 -49.76
C GLY A 795 -26.77 -33.45 -50.06
N GLY A 796 -26.24 -32.41 -50.69
CA GLY A 796 -24.79 -32.28 -50.87
C GLY A 796 -24.04 -32.17 -49.53
N ILE A 797 -24.65 -31.47 -48.57
CA ILE A 797 -24.24 -31.47 -47.16
C ILE A 797 -25.45 -31.85 -46.30
N GLU A 798 -25.23 -32.69 -45.30
CA GLU A 798 -26.26 -33.16 -44.36
C GLU A 798 -25.90 -32.86 -42.90
N LEU A 799 -26.91 -32.43 -42.13
CA LEU A 799 -26.87 -32.13 -40.70
C LEU A 799 -28.03 -32.88 -40.01
N LYS A 800 -27.78 -34.14 -39.62
CA LYS A 800 -28.81 -35.08 -39.17
C LYS A 800 -28.72 -35.31 -37.66
N ASN A 801 -29.56 -34.61 -36.90
CA ASN A 801 -29.52 -34.51 -35.43
C ASN A 801 -28.27 -33.75 -34.90
N VAL A 802 -27.86 -32.73 -35.65
CA VAL A 802 -26.70 -31.88 -35.37
C VAL A 802 -27.18 -30.54 -34.79
N THR A 803 -26.64 -30.15 -33.64
CA THR A 803 -26.92 -28.87 -32.99
C THR A 803 -25.71 -27.95 -32.97
N ASP A 804 -25.93 -26.69 -32.62
CA ASP A 804 -24.95 -25.68 -32.23
C ASP A 804 -23.72 -25.67 -33.15
N SER A 805 -23.92 -25.57 -34.47
CA SER A 805 -22.84 -25.63 -35.48
C SER A 805 -22.93 -24.51 -36.51
N LEU A 806 -21.78 -24.14 -37.08
CA LEU A 806 -21.62 -23.02 -38.02
C LEU A 806 -21.22 -23.49 -39.42
N LEU A 807 -22.01 -23.10 -40.42
CA LEU A 807 -21.70 -23.19 -41.84
C LEU A 807 -21.43 -21.77 -42.36
N PHE A 808 -20.17 -21.46 -42.68
CA PHE A 808 -19.72 -20.13 -43.10
C PHE A 808 -19.07 -20.17 -44.49
N ASP A 809 -19.53 -19.32 -45.40
CA ASP A 809 -19.03 -19.25 -46.79
C ASP A 809 -19.11 -20.63 -47.49
N VAL A 810 -20.31 -21.25 -47.49
CA VAL A 810 -20.52 -22.60 -48.03
C VAL A 810 -21.22 -22.55 -49.39
N ARG A 811 -20.82 -23.38 -50.35
CA ARG A 811 -21.45 -23.47 -51.66
C ARG A 811 -21.76 -24.91 -52.04
N VAL A 812 -23.01 -25.18 -52.42
CA VAL A 812 -23.45 -26.48 -52.94
C VAL A 812 -24.12 -26.31 -54.29
N ALA A 813 -23.68 -27.11 -55.27
CA ALA A 813 -24.11 -27.00 -56.66
C ALA A 813 -24.41 -28.36 -57.30
N ASN A 814 -25.39 -28.43 -58.19
CA ASN A 814 -25.61 -29.60 -59.05
C ASN A 814 -25.80 -30.93 -58.27
N VAL A 815 -26.63 -30.92 -57.22
CA VAL A 815 -27.10 -32.15 -56.57
C VAL A 815 -28.27 -32.71 -57.39
N THR A 816 -28.10 -33.84 -58.06
CA THR A 816 -28.91 -34.25 -59.23
C THR A 816 -30.40 -34.49 -58.91
N ASN A 817 -30.71 -35.19 -57.81
CA ASN A 817 -32.07 -35.56 -57.39
C ASN A 817 -32.36 -35.24 -55.91
N GLY A 818 -31.46 -34.51 -55.25
CA GLY A 818 -31.52 -34.20 -53.83
C GLY A 818 -31.30 -32.73 -53.51
N ASN A 819 -31.23 -32.41 -52.23
CA ASN A 819 -31.20 -31.03 -51.75
C ASN A 819 -29.78 -30.43 -51.76
N GLY A 820 -29.65 -29.10 -51.73
CA GLY A 820 -28.34 -28.45 -51.55
C GLY A 820 -27.77 -28.74 -50.15
N ILE A 821 -28.46 -28.25 -49.13
CA ILE A 821 -28.23 -28.60 -47.72
C ILE A 821 -29.49 -29.27 -47.16
N LEU A 822 -29.31 -30.34 -46.39
CA LEU A 822 -30.36 -30.99 -45.61
C LEU A 822 -30.06 -30.86 -44.11
N ILE A 823 -30.96 -30.24 -43.34
CA ILE A 823 -30.97 -30.32 -41.87
C ILE A 823 -32.17 -31.15 -41.45
N SER A 824 -32.00 -32.12 -40.56
CA SER A 824 -33.12 -32.91 -40.05
C SER A 824 -32.99 -33.26 -38.57
N ASP A 825 -34.08 -33.14 -37.81
CA ASP A 825 -34.14 -33.55 -36.41
C ASP A 825 -35.21 -34.63 -36.20
N SER A 826 -34.75 -35.82 -35.79
CA SER A 826 -35.55 -37.00 -35.47
C SER A 826 -35.38 -37.46 -34.01
N THR A 827 -34.70 -36.68 -33.17
CA THR A 827 -34.31 -37.06 -31.80
C THR A 827 -34.82 -36.10 -30.73
N GLY A 828 -35.20 -34.88 -31.12
CA GLY A 828 -35.66 -33.84 -30.19
C GLY A 828 -34.53 -33.05 -29.55
N GLN A 829 -33.32 -33.09 -30.12
CA GLN A 829 -32.15 -32.36 -29.61
C GLN A 829 -32.16 -30.87 -29.95
N THR A 830 -33.16 -30.41 -30.73
CA THR A 830 -33.25 -29.08 -31.34
C THR A 830 -32.02 -28.77 -32.17
N SER A 831 -32.08 -29.04 -33.48
CA SER A 831 -30.94 -28.83 -34.38
C SER A 831 -30.68 -27.34 -34.69
N ARG A 832 -30.15 -26.60 -33.70
CA ARG A 832 -29.95 -25.12 -33.73
C ARG A 832 -28.64 -24.76 -34.43
N ASN A 833 -28.69 -24.31 -35.68
CA ASN A 833 -27.47 -24.12 -36.48
C ASN A 833 -27.40 -22.70 -37.07
N ILE A 834 -26.18 -22.24 -37.37
CA ILE A 834 -25.92 -20.96 -38.04
C ILE A 834 -25.47 -21.25 -39.48
N ILE A 835 -26.18 -20.67 -40.45
CA ILE A 835 -25.88 -20.75 -41.89
C ILE A 835 -25.60 -19.32 -42.37
N ARG A 836 -24.33 -18.95 -42.65
CA ARG A 836 -23.93 -17.60 -43.06
C ARG A 836 -23.14 -17.60 -44.36
N ARG A 837 -23.48 -16.68 -45.29
CA ARG A 837 -22.82 -16.51 -46.61
C ARG A 837 -22.90 -17.76 -47.50
N VAL A 838 -24.06 -18.41 -47.54
CA VAL A 838 -24.22 -19.72 -48.19
C VAL A 838 -24.91 -19.63 -49.56
N SER A 839 -24.49 -20.45 -50.52
CA SER A 839 -24.88 -20.39 -51.94
C SER A 839 -25.32 -21.77 -52.48
N LEU A 840 -26.63 -21.99 -52.67
CA LEU A 840 -27.22 -23.30 -53.02
C LEU A 840 -27.98 -23.26 -54.35
N TYR A 841 -27.49 -23.93 -55.39
CA TYR A 841 -28.11 -23.81 -56.72
C TYR A 841 -28.01 -25.04 -57.62
N ASN A 842 -28.90 -25.09 -58.61
CA ASN A 842 -29.00 -26.17 -59.59
C ASN A 842 -29.22 -27.56 -58.97
N ASN A 843 -29.84 -27.62 -57.79
CA ASN A 843 -30.16 -28.88 -57.10
C ASN A 843 -31.52 -29.40 -57.57
N GLY A 844 -31.71 -30.71 -57.71
CA GLY A 844 -32.96 -31.32 -58.15
C GLY A 844 -34.06 -31.29 -57.08
N GLY A 845 -33.67 -31.34 -55.81
CA GLY A 845 -34.51 -31.04 -54.65
C GLY A 845 -34.50 -29.54 -54.31
N SER A 846 -34.79 -29.22 -53.06
CA SER A 846 -34.80 -27.83 -52.56
C SER A 846 -33.38 -27.33 -52.29
N GLY A 847 -33.20 -26.00 -52.25
CA GLY A 847 -31.90 -25.38 -51.94
C GLY A 847 -31.47 -25.73 -50.51
N LEU A 848 -32.13 -25.14 -49.52
CA LEU A 848 -32.07 -25.56 -48.12
C LEU A 848 -33.34 -26.37 -47.79
N SER A 849 -33.19 -27.62 -47.39
CA SER A 849 -34.28 -28.48 -46.89
C SER A 849 -34.15 -28.68 -45.39
N LEU A 850 -35.22 -28.41 -44.66
CA LEU A 850 -35.34 -28.55 -43.22
C LEU A 850 -36.41 -29.60 -42.94
N GLN A 851 -36.05 -30.72 -42.32
CA GLN A 851 -36.91 -31.90 -42.17
C GLN A 851 -37.06 -32.25 -40.68
N ALA A 852 -38.07 -31.69 -40.01
CA ALA A 852 -38.31 -31.95 -38.59
C ALA A 852 -39.30 -33.11 -38.40
N SER A 853 -38.86 -34.20 -37.80
CA SER A 853 -39.75 -35.22 -37.21
C SER A 853 -39.98 -34.98 -35.72
N ALA A 854 -39.05 -34.31 -35.04
CA ALA A 854 -39.16 -33.91 -33.64
C ALA A 854 -39.24 -32.37 -33.47
N ALA A 855 -38.11 -31.68 -33.41
CA ALA A 855 -38.07 -30.22 -33.32
C ALA A 855 -36.80 -29.64 -33.95
N ILE A 856 -36.96 -28.62 -34.79
CA ILE A 856 -35.88 -27.70 -35.17
C ILE A 856 -36.24 -26.33 -34.58
N SER A 857 -35.30 -25.69 -33.90
CA SER A 857 -35.53 -24.43 -33.18
C SER A 857 -34.23 -23.63 -33.16
N ASP A 858 -34.31 -22.31 -33.00
CA ASP A 858 -33.15 -21.43 -32.85
C ASP A 858 -32.18 -21.51 -34.07
N LEU A 859 -32.70 -21.78 -35.28
CA LEU A 859 -31.93 -21.79 -36.52
C LEU A 859 -31.68 -20.35 -37.02
N ILE A 860 -30.46 -20.04 -37.45
CA ILE A 860 -30.09 -18.75 -38.05
C ILE A 860 -29.63 -18.97 -39.49
N VAL A 861 -30.21 -18.22 -40.42
CA VAL A 861 -29.81 -18.17 -41.85
C VAL A 861 -29.55 -16.72 -42.24
N PHE A 862 -28.35 -16.45 -42.76
CA PHE A 862 -27.84 -15.10 -43.05
C PHE A 862 -27.01 -15.06 -44.34
N ASP A 863 -27.01 -13.94 -45.08
CA ASP A 863 -26.30 -13.76 -46.36
C ASP A 863 -26.54 -14.93 -47.34
N PHE A 864 -27.78 -15.40 -47.42
CA PHE A 864 -28.12 -16.67 -48.04
C PHE A 864 -28.63 -16.50 -49.48
N TYR A 865 -28.04 -17.24 -50.41
CA TYR A 865 -28.35 -17.22 -51.82
C TYR A 865 -28.83 -18.61 -52.28
N SER A 866 -30.02 -18.70 -52.87
CA SER A 866 -30.57 -19.98 -53.36
C SER A 866 -31.25 -19.83 -54.71
N SER A 867 -30.79 -20.57 -55.73
CA SER A 867 -31.27 -20.34 -57.09
C SER A 867 -31.38 -21.55 -58.01
N SER A 868 -32.33 -21.50 -58.95
CA SER A 868 -32.48 -22.50 -60.00
C SER A 868 -32.60 -23.93 -59.47
N ASN A 869 -33.17 -24.13 -58.28
CA ASN A 869 -33.40 -25.45 -57.69
C ASN A 869 -34.73 -26.06 -58.18
N GLY A 870 -34.86 -27.39 -58.13
CA GLY A 870 -36.03 -28.17 -58.56
C GLY A 870 -37.13 -28.31 -57.51
N GLY A 871 -36.79 -28.10 -56.24
CA GLY A 871 -37.72 -27.84 -55.15
C GLY A 871 -37.84 -26.35 -54.85
N ALA A 872 -38.03 -26.01 -53.58
CA ALA A 872 -38.10 -24.61 -53.13
C ALA A 872 -36.71 -24.00 -52.87
N GLY A 873 -36.63 -22.67 -52.72
CA GLY A 873 -35.41 -21.98 -52.32
C GLY A 873 -34.98 -22.32 -50.88
N ILE A 874 -35.95 -22.26 -49.95
CA ILE A 874 -35.90 -22.79 -48.57
C ILE A 874 -37.19 -23.58 -48.32
N ASP A 875 -37.08 -24.74 -47.68
CA ASP A 875 -38.17 -25.72 -47.62
C ASP A 875 -38.31 -26.37 -46.23
N PHE A 876 -39.45 -26.18 -45.58
CA PHE A 876 -39.76 -26.72 -44.25
C PHE A 876 -40.74 -27.89 -44.39
N GLN A 877 -40.27 -29.10 -44.11
CA GLN A 877 -41.00 -30.36 -44.24
C GLN A 877 -41.00 -31.17 -42.93
N GLY A 878 -41.86 -32.18 -42.87
CA GLY A 878 -41.91 -33.17 -41.79
C GLY A 878 -43.24 -33.16 -41.02
N THR A 879 -43.17 -33.58 -39.77
CA THR A 879 -44.32 -33.72 -38.85
C THR A 879 -44.05 -33.17 -37.45
N GLY A 880 -42.81 -32.74 -37.18
CA GLY A 880 -42.38 -32.15 -35.91
C GLY A 880 -42.70 -30.66 -35.81
N SER A 881 -41.94 -29.93 -35.00
CA SER A 881 -42.10 -28.48 -34.83
C SER A 881 -40.92 -27.69 -35.40
N PHE A 882 -41.22 -26.52 -35.98
CA PHE A 882 -40.23 -25.48 -36.31
C PHE A 882 -40.55 -24.24 -35.48
N ARG A 883 -39.57 -23.69 -34.77
CA ARG A 883 -39.77 -22.57 -33.83
C ARG A 883 -38.64 -21.55 -33.86
N ASN A 884 -38.94 -20.31 -33.49
CA ASN A 884 -37.98 -19.31 -32.99
C ASN A 884 -36.69 -19.28 -33.81
N SER A 885 -36.80 -19.06 -35.12
CA SER A 885 -35.67 -19.11 -36.06
C SER A 885 -35.65 -17.84 -36.91
N ILE A 886 -34.47 -17.42 -37.35
CA ILE A 886 -34.27 -16.19 -38.13
C ILE A 886 -33.74 -16.56 -39.52
N ILE A 887 -34.39 -16.05 -40.56
CA ILE A 887 -33.87 -16.01 -41.93
C ILE A 887 -33.74 -14.54 -42.31
N MET A 888 -32.52 -14.05 -42.50
CA MET A 888 -32.21 -12.65 -42.73
C MET A 888 -31.32 -12.44 -43.96
N ASN A 889 -31.43 -11.27 -44.61
CA ASN A 889 -30.56 -10.81 -45.71
C ASN A 889 -30.34 -11.90 -46.78
N SER A 890 -31.43 -12.37 -47.41
CA SER A 890 -31.41 -13.55 -48.29
C SER A 890 -32.01 -13.28 -49.67
N THR A 891 -31.50 -13.98 -50.70
CA THR A 891 -31.90 -13.84 -52.11
C THR A 891 -32.23 -15.20 -52.72
N LEU A 892 -33.49 -15.42 -53.09
CA LEU A 892 -34.07 -16.68 -53.56
C LEU A 892 -34.65 -16.49 -54.98
N VAL A 893 -34.06 -17.10 -56.02
CA VAL A 893 -34.36 -16.74 -57.42
C VAL A 893 -34.53 -17.95 -58.35
N HIS A 894 -35.54 -17.98 -59.22
CA HIS A 894 -35.71 -19.01 -60.26
C HIS A 894 -35.96 -20.46 -59.77
N ASN A 895 -36.34 -20.70 -58.51
CA ASN A 895 -36.61 -22.05 -57.98
C ASN A 895 -37.94 -22.62 -58.53
N VAL A 896 -38.03 -23.92 -58.84
CA VAL A 896 -39.22 -24.55 -59.49
C VAL A 896 -40.41 -24.60 -58.54
N GLY A 897 -40.16 -24.88 -57.27
CA GLY A 897 -41.16 -24.85 -56.22
C GLY A 897 -41.41 -23.42 -55.72
N TYR A 898 -41.58 -23.32 -54.40
CA TYR A 898 -41.74 -22.05 -53.70
C TYR A 898 -40.42 -21.27 -53.59
N GLY A 899 -40.49 -19.98 -53.27
CA GLY A 899 -39.33 -19.27 -52.75
C GLY A 899 -38.98 -19.78 -51.34
N ILE A 900 -39.92 -19.60 -50.41
CA ILE A 900 -39.93 -20.21 -49.08
C ILE A 900 -41.23 -21.01 -48.89
N ASN A 901 -41.09 -22.27 -48.47
CA ASN A 901 -42.20 -23.15 -48.12
C ASN A 901 -42.24 -23.39 -46.61
N LEU A 902 -43.13 -22.70 -45.87
CA LEU A 902 -43.46 -23.06 -44.49
C LEU A 902 -44.56 -24.15 -44.54
N GLY A 903 -44.19 -25.35 -45.01
CA GLY A 903 -45.10 -26.39 -45.50
C GLY A 903 -45.44 -27.52 -44.53
N ASN A 904 -45.09 -27.39 -43.25
CA ASN A 904 -45.15 -28.45 -42.25
C ASN A 904 -46.60 -28.87 -41.90
N THR A 905 -46.80 -30.13 -41.51
CA THR A 905 -48.08 -30.64 -40.96
C THR A 905 -48.11 -30.71 -39.43
N GLY A 906 -47.00 -30.44 -38.74
CA GLY A 906 -46.91 -30.46 -37.28
C GLY A 906 -47.21 -29.11 -36.62
N ASN A 907 -46.39 -28.08 -36.91
CA ASN A 907 -46.64 -26.64 -36.76
C ASN A 907 -45.37 -25.84 -37.16
N THR A 908 -45.50 -24.57 -37.51
CA THR A 908 -44.38 -23.61 -37.55
C THR A 908 -44.73 -22.39 -36.69
N ASP A 909 -43.81 -21.90 -35.86
CA ASP A 909 -44.07 -20.83 -34.90
C ASP A 909 -42.92 -19.82 -34.89
N SER A 910 -43.23 -18.52 -34.79
CA SER A 910 -42.27 -17.46 -34.43
C SER A 910 -40.98 -17.44 -35.27
N ILE A 911 -41.10 -17.74 -36.57
CA ILE A 911 -39.99 -17.61 -37.53
C ILE A 911 -39.96 -16.15 -38.03
N SER A 912 -38.80 -15.50 -37.91
CA SER A 912 -38.57 -14.13 -38.38
C SER A 912 -37.92 -14.15 -39.77
N LEU A 913 -38.58 -13.52 -40.74
CA LEU A 913 -38.17 -13.41 -42.15
C LEU A 913 -37.81 -11.95 -42.43
N ILE A 914 -36.51 -11.63 -42.55
CA ILE A 914 -36.00 -10.24 -42.51
C ILE A 914 -35.18 -9.90 -43.77
N ASN A 915 -35.50 -8.80 -44.45
CA ASN A 915 -34.80 -8.35 -45.66
C ASN A 915 -34.61 -9.45 -46.73
N LEU A 916 -35.71 -9.93 -47.30
CA LEU A 916 -35.71 -11.04 -48.26
C LEU A 916 -36.03 -10.58 -49.69
N ALA A 917 -35.27 -11.09 -50.68
CA ALA A 917 -35.55 -10.92 -52.10
C ALA A 917 -35.94 -12.27 -52.73
N VAL A 918 -37.23 -12.47 -53.02
CA VAL A 918 -37.81 -13.73 -53.50
C VAL A 918 -38.43 -13.52 -54.88
N VAL A 919 -37.73 -13.94 -55.93
CA VAL A 919 -38.01 -13.51 -57.31
C VAL A 919 -38.17 -14.69 -58.27
N ASN A 920 -39.29 -14.71 -59.00
CA ASN A 920 -39.53 -15.65 -60.12
C ASN A 920 -39.40 -17.13 -59.71
N SER A 921 -40.01 -17.49 -58.57
CA SER A 921 -40.22 -18.90 -58.18
C SER A 921 -41.44 -19.47 -58.92
N GLY A 922 -41.44 -20.77 -59.22
CA GLY A 922 -42.50 -21.41 -60.01
C GLY A 922 -43.84 -21.55 -59.28
N GLN A 923 -43.85 -21.48 -57.95
CA GLN A 923 -45.04 -21.54 -57.10
C GLN A 923 -45.27 -20.20 -56.37
N ASN A 924 -45.58 -20.20 -55.08
CA ASN A 924 -45.67 -18.95 -54.31
C ASN A 924 -44.27 -18.42 -53.95
N GLY A 925 -44.11 -17.11 -53.78
CA GLY A 925 -42.89 -16.52 -53.21
C GLY A 925 -42.70 -16.98 -51.76
N LEU A 926 -43.67 -16.70 -50.91
CA LEU A 926 -43.82 -17.32 -49.58
C LEU A 926 -45.12 -18.12 -49.51
N TYR A 927 -45.05 -19.35 -49.01
CA TYR A 927 -46.22 -20.18 -48.68
C TYR A 927 -46.24 -20.56 -47.20
N MET A 928 -47.43 -20.54 -46.58
CA MET A 928 -47.64 -20.86 -45.17
C MET A 928 -48.86 -21.78 -44.99
N THR A 929 -48.68 -22.94 -44.36
CA THR A 929 -49.75 -23.92 -44.11
C THR A 929 -50.62 -23.57 -42.88
N PRO A 930 -51.81 -24.18 -42.76
CA PRO A 930 -52.54 -24.19 -41.49
C PRO A 930 -51.66 -24.83 -40.40
N GLY A 931 -51.39 -24.09 -39.32
CA GLY A 931 -50.38 -24.45 -38.32
C GLY A 931 -49.14 -23.54 -38.32
N SER A 932 -49.01 -22.62 -39.28
CA SER A 932 -48.04 -21.51 -39.23
C SER A 932 -48.55 -20.36 -38.37
N VAL A 933 -47.86 -19.99 -37.29
CA VAL A 933 -48.32 -18.95 -36.34
C VAL A 933 -47.21 -18.01 -35.88
N ASN A 934 -47.60 -16.79 -35.48
CA ASN A 934 -46.73 -15.78 -34.84
C ASN A 934 -45.50 -15.36 -35.67
N HIS A 935 -45.47 -15.66 -36.96
CA HIS A 935 -44.34 -15.34 -37.83
C HIS A 935 -44.12 -13.83 -37.94
N GLN A 936 -42.88 -13.39 -38.18
CA GLN A 936 -42.58 -12.00 -38.49
C GLN A 936 -42.06 -11.92 -39.92
N ILE A 937 -42.55 -10.97 -40.71
CA ILE A 937 -42.07 -10.70 -42.08
C ILE A 937 -41.74 -9.21 -42.13
N ILE A 938 -40.44 -8.89 -42.20
CA ILE A 938 -39.91 -7.54 -41.96
C ILE A 938 -38.99 -7.15 -43.12
N ASP A 939 -39.45 -6.22 -43.95
CA ASP A 939 -38.79 -5.79 -45.20
C ASP A 939 -38.59 -6.90 -46.26
N GLY A 940 -39.08 -6.69 -47.49
CA GLY A 940 -38.86 -7.67 -48.55
C GLY A 940 -39.39 -7.34 -49.94
N ALA A 941 -38.78 -7.97 -50.94
CA ALA A 941 -39.21 -7.96 -52.34
C ALA A 941 -39.71 -9.35 -52.75
N TYR A 942 -41.00 -9.49 -53.02
CA TYR A 942 -41.63 -10.72 -53.49
C TYR A 942 -42.23 -10.46 -54.87
N VAL A 943 -41.57 -10.93 -55.93
CA VAL A 943 -41.84 -10.45 -57.30
C VAL A 943 -41.81 -11.55 -58.37
N LEU A 944 -42.83 -11.58 -59.23
CA LEU A 944 -43.01 -12.48 -60.38
C LEU A 944 -43.11 -13.96 -60.01
N ASN A 945 -43.53 -14.30 -58.79
CA ASN A 945 -43.73 -15.69 -58.39
C ASN A 945 -45.02 -16.26 -59.02
N GLY A 946 -44.98 -17.53 -59.44
CA GLY A 946 -45.93 -18.12 -60.39
C GLY A 946 -47.37 -18.34 -59.89
N VAL A 947 -47.63 -18.36 -58.58
CA VAL A 947 -48.96 -18.65 -58.00
C VAL A 947 -49.48 -17.51 -57.09
N ALA A 948 -48.60 -16.90 -56.29
CA ALA A 948 -48.84 -15.70 -55.49
C ALA A 948 -47.50 -15.15 -54.99
N GLU A 949 -47.41 -13.87 -54.67
CA GLU A 949 -46.17 -13.34 -54.05
C GLU A 949 -46.08 -13.79 -52.58
N ILE A 950 -47.15 -13.65 -51.80
CA ILE A 950 -47.32 -14.27 -50.46
C ILE A 950 -48.67 -14.99 -50.36
N ASN A 951 -48.68 -16.20 -49.81
CA ASN A 951 -49.87 -17.07 -49.70
C ASN A 951 -49.95 -17.74 -48.32
N MET A 952 -51.00 -17.39 -47.57
CA MET A 952 -51.25 -17.84 -46.20
C MET A 952 -52.59 -18.59 -46.16
N ASN A 953 -52.58 -19.83 -45.63
CA ASN A 953 -53.69 -20.76 -45.81
C ASN A 953 -54.33 -21.22 -44.48
N GLY A 954 -55.67 -21.29 -44.46
CA GLY A 954 -56.52 -21.77 -43.37
C GLY A 954 -56.48 -20.93 -42.08
N SER A 955 -55.45 -21.14 -41.27
CA SER A 955 -55.28 -20.52 -39.95
C SER A 955 -53.89 -19.90 -39.78
N ALA A 956 -53.17 -19.68 -40.88
CA ALA A 956 -51.83 -19.13 -40.86
C ALA A 956 -51.81 -17.68 -40.35
N SER A 957 -50.88 -17.33 -39.46
CA SER A 957 -50.72 -15.96 -38.95
C SER A 957 -49.28 -15.45 -39.01
N ALA A 958 -49.15 -14.17 -39.38
CA ALA A 958 -47.89 -13.45 -39.47
C ALA A 958 -48.11 -11.96 -39.15
N TYR A 959 -47.12 -11.32 -38.54
CA TYR A 959 -46.99 -9.89 -38.44
C TYR A 959 -46.09 -9.38 -39.56
N VAL A 960 -46.55 -8.36 -40.29
CA VAL A 960 -45.91 -7.84 -41.50
C VAL A 960 -45.58 -6.36 -41.29
N SER A 961 -44.33 -5.95 -41.48
CA SER A 961 -43.90 -4.56 -41.23
C SER A 961 -42.69 -4.12 -42.07
N GLY A 962 -42.51 -2.80 -42.21
CA GLY A 962 -41.44 -2.21 -42.99
C GLY A 962 -41.76 -2.13 -44.48
N LEU A 963 -40.70 -2.03 -45.29
CA LEU A 963 -40.78 -1.80 -46.73
C LEU A 963 -41.08 -3.09 -47.50
N PHE A 964 -42.23 -3.12 -48.16
CA PHE A 964 -42.55 -4.20 -49.11
C PHE A 964 -42.58 -3.74 -50.56
N VAL A 965 -42.05 -4.61 -51.42
CA VAL A 965 -41.99 -4.46 -52.88
C VAL A 965 -42.63 -5.71 -53.50
N VAL A 966 -43.76 -5.53 -54.17
CA VAL A 966 -44.55 -6.64 -54.74
C VAL A 966 -44.86 -6.44 -56.22
N GLY A 967 -44.89 -7.55 -56.96
CA GLY A 967 -45.30 -7.61 -58.36
C GLY A 967 -46.82 -7.75 -58.53
N ILE A 968 -47.31 -7.37 -59.72
CA ILE A 968 -48.75 -7.35 -60.07
C ILE A 968 -49.10 -8.19 -61.32
N ILE A 969 -48.26 -9.17 -61.71
CA ILE A 969 -48.49 -9.97 -62.94
C ILE A 969 -47.98 -11.41 -62.77
N PRO A 970 -48.78 -12.46 -63.09
CA PRO A 970 -50.24 -12.50 -63.23
C PRO A 970 -50.96 -12.94 -61.93
N ALA A 971 -50.18 -13.22 -60.88
CA ALA A 971 -50.63 -13.78 -59.62
C ALA A 971 -51.15 -12.69 -58.65
N PRO A 972 -52.02 -13.03 -57.66
CA PRO A 972 -52.33 -12.13 -56.56
C PRO A 972 -51.08 -11.84 -55.74
N CYS A 973 -50.89 -10.58 -55.34
CA CYS A 973 -49.78 -10.19 -54.48
C CYS A 973 -49.95 -10.77 -53.07
N LEU A 974 -51.17 -10.75 -52.52
CA LEU A 974 -51.49 -11.33 -51.22
C LEU A 974 -52.70 -12.27 -51.32
N ASN A 975 -52.58 -13.46 -50.73
CA ASN A 975 -53.67 -14.44 -50.65
C ASN A 975 -53.80 -14.91 -49.18
N PHE A 976 -54.87 -14.52 -48.49
CA PHE A 976 -55.10 -14.81 -47.08
C PHE A 976 -56.37 -15.65 -46.93
N ASN A 977 -56.20 -16.97 -46.84
CA ASN A 977 -57.28 -17.96 -46.82
C ASN A 977 -58.13 -18.01 -48.11
N ALA A 978 -58.97 -19.05 -48.23
CA ALA A 978 -59.73 -19.33 -49.45
C ALA A 978 -60.78 -18.27 -49.81
N ASP A 979 -61.17 -17.41 -48.86
CA ASP A 979 -62.22 -16.41 -49.01
C ASP A 979 -61.69 -14.97 -49.25
N PHE A 980 -60.38 -14.71 -49.11
CA PHE A 980 -59.79 -13.38 -49.31
C PHE A 980 -58.51 -13.45 -50.16
N SER A 981 -58.68 -13.22 -51.46
CA SER A 981 -57.58 -12.94 -52.39
C SER A 981 -57.53 -11.45 -52.69
N ASP A 982 -56.35 -10.85 -52.59
CA ASP A 982 -56.12 -9.43 -52.88
C ASP A 982 -55.22 -9.28 -54.12
N PRO A 983 -55.82 -9.20 -55.33
CA PRO A 983 -55.08 -8.98 -56.57
C PRO A 983 -54.66 -7.50 -56.76
N ALA A 984 -54.91 -6.61 -55.79
CA ALA A 984 -54.62 -5.18 -55.88
C ALA A 984 -53.63 -4.67 -54.82
N CYS A 985 -53.26 -5.50 -53.83
CA CYS A 985 -52.36 -5.22 -52.73
C CYS A 985 -52.83 -4.05 -51.82
N ASN A 986 -54.12 -3.99 -51.51
CA ASN A 986 -54.76 -2.99 -50.62
C ASN A 986 -55.35 -3.58 -49.32
N ALA A 987 -54.96 -4.80 -48.92
CA ALA A 987 -55.46 -5.49 -47.73
C ALA A 987 -55.31 -4.64 -46.43
N PRO A 988 -56.42 -4.25 -45.76
CA PRO A 988 -56.37 -3.30 -44.63
C PRO A 988 -55.87 -3.89 -43.31
N GLU A 989 -55.65 -5.21 -43.24
CA GLU A 989 -55.12 -5.91 -42.06
C GLU A 989 -53.58 -5.93 -42.05
N VAL A 990 -52.92 -5.35 -43.05
CA VAL A 990 -51.47 -5.40 -43.26
C VAL A 990 -50.88 -3.99 -43.25
N THR A 991 -49.99 -3.68 -42.31
CA THR A 991 -49.35 -2.36 -42.20
C THR A 991 -48.22 -2.23 -43.23
N LEU A 992 -48.58 -1.80 -44.44
CA LEU A 992 -47.70 -1.79 -45.60
C LEU A 992 -47.15 -0.38 -45.90
N ASP A 993 -45.86 -0.16 -45.62
CA ASP A 993 -45.09 0.97 -46.18
C ASP A 993 -44.59 0.59 -47.59
N THR A 994 -45.56 0.28 -48.48
CA THR A 994 -45.29 -0.38 -49.76
C THR A 994 -44.93 0.54 -50.89
N SER A 995 -44.16 -0.01 -51.84
CA SER A 995 -44.11 0.49 -53.21
C SER A 995 -44.48 -0.64 -54.19
N ILE A 996 -45.68 -0.55 -54.76
CA ILE A 996 -46.26 -1.54 -55.68
C ILE A 996 -45.83 -1.20 -57.11
N PHE A 997 -45.33 -2.18 -57.86
CA PHE A 997 -44.79 -1.96 -59.20
C PHE A 997 -45.20 -3.02 -60.22
N ASN A 998 -45.07 -2.69 -61.51
CA ASN A 998 -45.09 -3.68 -62.57
C ASN A 998 -43.86 -4.60 -62.42
N GLY A 999 -44.08 -5.89 -62.16
CA GLY A 999 -43.03 -6.85 -61.80
C GLY A 999 -41.89 -6.96 -62.83
N SER A 1000 -42.17 -6.69 -64.10
CA SER A 1000 -41.18 -6.64 -65.18
C SER A 1000 -40.07 -5.59 -64.97
N THR A 1001 -40.26 -4.63 -64.06
CA THR A 1001 -39.30 -3.55 -63.76
C THR A 1001 -38.37 -3.85 -62.58
N ALA A 1002 -38.75 -4.76 -61.68
CA ALA A 1002 -37.89 -5.23 -60.59
C ALA A 1002 -37.01 -6.40 -61.03
N ALA A 1003 -37.48 -7.25 -61.95
CA ALA A 1003 -36.65 -8.26 -62.62
C ALA A 1003 -35.48 -7.67 -63.43
N THR A 1004 -35.62 -6.44 -63.95
CA THR A 1004 -34.50 -5.68 -64.55
C THR A 1004 -33.54 -5.06 -63.52
N GLY A 1005 -33.79 -5.22 -62.23
CA GLY A 1005 -32.94 -4.72 -61.15
C GLY A 1005 -31.68 -5.57 -60.90
N PHE A 1006 -31.63 -6.80 -61.40
CA PHE A 1006 -30.47 -7.71 -61.28
C PHE A 1006 -29.65 -7.76 -62.57
N ILE A 1007 -28.35 -8.08 -62.47
CA ILE A 1007 -27.42 -8.20 -63.60
C ILE A 1007 -27.66 -9.53 -64.33
N ASN A 1008 -28.78 -9.61 -65.06
CA ASN A 1008 -29.32 -10.81 -65.72
C ASN A 1008 -28.24 -11.79 -66.23
N HIS A 1009 -27.25 -11.30 -66.97
CA HIS A 1009 -26.04 -12.03 -67.32
C HIS A 1009 -24.92 -11.07 -67.72
N ARG A 1010 -23.66 -11.45 -67.49
CA ARG A 1010 -22.50 -10.80 -68.13
C ARG A 1010 -22.09 -11.56 -69.40
N GLY A 1011 -21.61 -10.82 -70.41
CA GLY A 1011 -21.00 -11.41 -71.61
C GLY A 1011 -19.50 -11.68 -71.47
N SER A 1012 -18.85 -11.13 -70.43
CA SER A 1012 -17.43 -11.32 -70.12
C SER A 1012 -17.19 -12.64 -69.36
N ALA A 1013 -16.06 -13.29 -69.61
CA ALA A 1013 -15.58 -14.41 -68.80
C ALA A 1013 -15.36 -14.01 -67.32
N ASP A 1014 -15.58 -14.95 -66.40
CA ASP A 1014 -15.17 -14.83 -65.00
C ASP A 1014 -13.74 -15.40 -64.85
N PRO A 1015 -12.72 -14.61 -64.46
CA PRO A 1015 -11.36 -15.10 -64.30
C PRO A 1015 -11.16 -16.22 -63.26
N ALA A 1016 -12.11 -16.41 -62.33
CA ALA A 1016 -12.05 -17.46 -61.31
C ALA A 1016 -12.84 -18.73 -61.69
N ASN A 1017 -13.69 -18.68 -62.72
CA ASN A 1017 -14.39 -19.86 -63.23
C ASN A 1017 -13.70 -20.34 -64.51
N ALA A 1018 -13.23 -21.59 -64.53
CA ALA A 1018 -12.53 -22.14 -65.70
C ALA A 1018 -13.44 -22.37 -66.93
N SER A 1019 -14.76 -22.24 -66.79
CA SER A 1019 -15.73 -22.43 -67.88
C SER A 1019 -16.16 -21.10 -68.50
N ALA A 1020 -16.45 -21.12 -69.80
CA ALA A 1020 -17.01 -19.95 -70.49
C ALA A 1020 -18.38 -19.53 -69.91
N PRO A 1021 -18.82 -18.25 -70.05
CA PRO A 1021 -20.10 -17.75 -69.53
C PRO A 1021 -21.36 -18.54 -69.92
N SER A 1022 -21.26 -19.39 -70.95
CA SER A 1022 -22.19 -20.47 -71.23
C SER A 1022 -21.42 -21.76 -71.51
N ALA A 1023 -21.81 -22.88 -70.89
CA ALA A 1023 -21.16 -24.18 -71.00
C ALA A 1023 -22.19 -25.30 -71.23
N ALA A 1024 -21.78 -26.43 -71.82
CA ALA A 1024 -22.64 -27.60 -71.94
C ALA A 1024 -22.80 -28.27 -70.56
N TYR A 1025 -24.02 -28.66 -70.20
CA TYR A 1025 -24.32 -29.32 -68.93
C TYR A 1025 -23.49 -30.62 -68.75
N GLY A 1026 -22.82 -30.75 -67.61
CA GLY A 1026 -22.14 -31.97 -67.23
C GLY A 1026 -21.24 -31.82 -65.99
N PRO A 1027 -20.67 -32.94 -65.48
CA PRO A 1027 -19.84 -32.92 -64.27
C PRO A 1027 -18.48 -32.22 -64.48
N ALA A 1028 -18.05 -32.05 -65.73
CA ALA A 1028 -16.82 -31.35 -66.11
C ALA A 1028 -16.95 -29.81 -66.17
N MET A 1029 -18.14 -29.25 -65.92
CA MET A 1029 -18.28 -27.81 -65.68
C MET A 1029 -17.58 -27.45 -64.37
N ASP A 1030 -16.93 -26.28 -64.36
CA ASP A 1030 -16.53 -25.64 -63.11
C ASP A 1030 -17.79 -25.07 -62.44
N TRP A 1031 -18.41 -25.88 -61.58
CA TRP A 1031 -19.64 -25.48 -60.91
C TRP A 1031 -19.39 -24.37 -59.89
N VAL A 1032 -18.37 -24.52 -59.04
CA VAL A 1032 -18.32 -23.85 -57.73
C VAL A 1032 -17.39 -22.65 -57.63
N ASN A 1033 -16.39 -22.50 -58.51
CA ASN A 1033 -15.44 -21.39 -58.44
C ASN A 1033 -16.01 -20.16 -59.15
N PHE A 1034 -16.20 -19.06 -58.42
CA PHE A 1034 -16.63 -17.78 -58.97
C PHE A 1034 -16.01 -16.66 -58.13
N ASN A 1035 -15.74 -15.51 -58.74
CA ASN A 1035 -15.18 -14.35 -58.03
C ASN A 1035 -16.11 -13.76 -56.95
N PHE A 1036 -17.40 -14.12 -56.92
CA PHE A 1036 -18.40 -13.56 -56.00
C PHE A 1036 -19.43 -14.62 -55.54
N PRO A 1037 -20.07 -14.47 -54.36
CA PRO A 1037 -21.07 -15.43 -53.85
C PRO A 1037 -22.36 -15.44 -54.68
N TRP A 1038 -22.85 -14.27 -55.08
CA TRP A 1038 -24.09 -14.08 -55.87
C TRP A 1038 -23.99 -14.50 -57.35
N ARG A 1039 -22.85 -15.05 -57.81
CA ARG A 1039 -22.72 -15.63 -59.15
C ARG A 1039 -22.92 -17.13 -59.10
N MET A 1040 -23.76 -17.65 -60.00
CA MET A 1040 -24.25 -19.03 -59.99
C MET A 1040 -24.46 -19.56 -61.42
N TRP A 1041 -24.66 -20.87 -61.56
CA TRP A 1041 -25.14 -21.48 -62.80
C TRP A 1041 -26.66 -21.60 -62.81
N GLY A 1042 -27.26 -21.34 -63.97
CA GLY A 1042 -28.65 -21.64 -64.27
C GLY A 1042 -28.87 -21.92 -65.76
N LYS A 1043 -30.14 -21.94 -66.18
CA LYS A 1043 -30.55 -22.33 -67.53
C LYS A 1043 -30.27 -21.23 -68.58
N THR A 1044 -29.81 -21.61 -69.77
CA THR A 1044 -29.61 -20.64 -70.88
C THR A 1044 -30.94 -20.16 -71.46
N GLY A 1045 -30.96 -18.91 -71.96
CA GLY A 1045 -32.10 -18.34 -72.68
C GLY A 1045 -33.13 -17.64 -71.80
N ILE A 1046 -32.90 -17.59 -70.47
CA ILE A 1046 -33.81 -16.92 -69.55
C ILE A 1046 -33.69 -15.39 -69.66
N ASN A 1047 -34.85 -14.72 -69.64
CA ASN A 1047 -34.96 -13.36 -69.15
C ASN A 1047 -35.45 -13.44 -67.71
N PHE A 1048 -35.09 -12.49 -66.84
CA PHE A 1048 -35.60 -12.48 -65.46
C PHE A 1048 -37.14 -12.34 -65.38
N ASN A 1049 -37.78 -11.89 -66.47
CA ASN A 1049 -39.24 -11.88 -66.67
C ASN A 1049 -39.84 -13.26 -67.07
N SER A 1050 -39.09 -14.36 -66.97
CA SER A 1050 -39.51 -15.68 -67.43
C SER A 1050 -38.93 -16.79 -66.58
N TYR A 1051 -39.70 -17.85 -66.34
CA TYR A 1051 -39.33 -18.90 -65.41
C TYR A 1051 -38.07 -19.68 -65.85
N GLY A 1052 -37.12 -19.86 -64.92
CA GLY A 1052 -35.75 -20.30 -65.21
C GLY A 1052 -35.47 -21.78 -64.91
N GLY A 1053 -35.33 -22.11 -63.62
CA GLY A 1053 -35.12 -23.47 -63.13
C GLY A 1053 -33.75 -24.07 -63.37
N ILE A 1054 -33.65 -25.36 -63.06
CA ILE A 1054 -32.43 -26.18 -63.21
C ILE A 1054 -31.93 -26.19 -64.67
N CYS A 1055 -30.61 -26.08 -64.81
CA CYS A 1055 -29.89 -26.58 -65.96
C CYS A 1055 -29.47 -28.02 -65.69
N ASN A 1056 -30.24 -28.98 -66.21
CA ASN A 1056 -29.96 -30.41 -66.14
C ASN A 1056 -29.76 -31.07 -67.52
N VAL A 1057 -29.91 -30.30 -68.61
CA VAL A 1057 -29.69 -30.71 -70.01
C VAL A 1057 -29.28 -29.50 -70.85
N GLY A 1058 -28.58 -29.75 -71.96
CA GLY A 1058 -28.27 -28.71 -72.95
C GLY A 1058 -27.15 -27.76 -72.50
N THR A 1059 -27.42 -26.46 -72.49
CA THR A 1059 -26.44 -25.40 -72.19
C THR A 1059 -26.83 -24.65 -70.92
N CYS A 1060 -25.91 -24.54 -69.96
CA CYS A 1060 -26.03 -23.73 -68.77
C CYS A 1060 -25.38 -22.36 -68.99
N ARG A 1061 -25.81 -21.36 -68.22
CA ARG A 1061 -25.29 -19.99 -68.26
C ARG A 1061 -24.91 -19.52 -66.86
N GLN A 1062 -23.86 -18.70 -66.78
CA GLN A 1062 -23.52 -17.95 -65.57
C GLN A 1062 -24.49 -16.78 -65.40
N LEU A 1063 -25.05 -16.65 -64.20
CA LEU A 1063 -26.04 -15.64 -63.80
C LEU A 1063 -25.47 -14.84 -62.62
N ASP A 1064 -25.75 -13.53 -62.55
CA ASP A 1064 -25.10 -12.59 -61.62
C ASP A 1064 -26.17 -11.84 -60.80
N TYR A 1065 -26.49 -12.35 -59.61
CA TYR A 1065 -27.57 -11.84 -58.76
C TYR A 1065 -27.20 -10.60 -57.92
N ALA A 1066 -26.21 -9.83 -58.36
CA ALA A 1066 -26.00 -8.48 -57.85
C ALA A 1066 -27.01 -7.48 -58.45
N LEU A 1067 -27.27 -6.40 -57.71
CA LEU A 1067 -28.15 -5.33 -58.14
C LEU A 1067 -27.44 -4.34 -59.08
N PHE A 1068 -28.18 -3.88 -60.08
CA PHE A 1068 -27.83 -2.80 -60.99
C PHE A 1068 -28.05 -1.43 -60.32
N SER A 1069 -27.22 -0.44 -60.62
CA SER A 1069 -27.29 0.90 -60.00
C SER A 1069 -28.55 1.72 -60.35
N GLY A 1070 -29.36 1.25 -61.31
CA GLY A 1070 -30.69 1.80 -61.63
C GLY A 1070 -31.87 0.98 -61.09
N ALA A 1071 -31.63 0.02 -60.19
CA ALA A 1071 -32.66 -0.85 -59.61
C ALA A 1071 -33.48 -0.15 -58.51
N HIS A 1072 -34.10 1.00 -58.82
CA HIS A 1072 -34.70 1.94 -57.86
C HIS A 1072 -35.75 1.38 -56.89
N GLN A 1073 -36.28 0.18 -57.15
CA GLN A 1073 -37.21 -0.57 -56.31
C GLN A 1073 -36.51 -1.38 -55.21
N MET A 1074 -35.23 -1.78 -55.39
CA MET A 1074 -34.51 -2.71 -54.49
C MET A 1074 -33.11 -2.24 -54.06
N HIS A 1075 -32.50 -1.31 -54.79
CA HIS A 1075 -31.20 -0.70 -54.47
C HIS A 1075 -31.38 0.61 -53.69
N ASN A 1076 -30.56 0.83 -52.65
CA ASN A 1076 -30.60 2.01 -51.77
C ASN A 1076 -32.03 2.36 -51.29
N ARG A 1077 -32.69 1.36 -50.70
CA ARG A 1077 -34.07 1.41 -50.22
C ARG A 1077 -34.19 1.66 -48.72
N HIS A 1078 -33.25 1.16 -47.92
CA HIS A 1078 -33.22 1.40 -46.47
C HIS A 1078 -32.39 2.65 -46.14
N GLY A 1079 -32.82 3.37 -45.11
CA GLY A 1079 -32.08 4.51 -44.58
C GLY A 1079 -30.94 4.10 -43.66
N CYS A 1080 -30.25 5.09 -43.09
CA CYS A 1080 -29.35 4.86 -41.96
C CYS A 1080 -30.15 4.43 -40.72
N PRO A 1081 -29.81 3.31 -40.05
CA PRO A 1081 -30.53 2.86 -38.86
C PRO A 1081 -30.34 3.85 -37.69
N ALA A 1082 -31.37 4.03 -36.87
CA ALA A 1082 -31.31 4.92 -35.71
C ALA A 1082 -31.91 4.30 -34.44
N ALA A 1083 -31.08 3.92 -33.46
CA ALA A 1083 -31.52 3.23 -32.23
C ALA A 1083 -32.46 4.04 -31.30
N ALA A 1084 -32.68 5.32 -31.58
CA ALA A 1084 -33.73 6.12 -30.94
C ALA A 1084 -35.14 5.82 -31.50
N VAL A 1085 -35.25 5.04 -32.57
CA VAL A 1085 -36.50 4.67 -33.24
C VAL A 1085 -36.75 3.17 -33.05
N SER A 1086 -37.81 2.81 -32.32
CA SER A 1086 -38.18 1.42 -32.02
C SER A 1086 -38.64 0.60 -33.23
N GLN A 1087 -38.60 1.17 -34.44
CA GLN A 1087 -38.94 0.49 -35.69
C GLN A 1087 -37.71 -0.17 -36.34
N ASP A 1088 -36.49 0.26 -36.03
CA ASP A 1088 -35.26 -0.28 -36.65
C ASP A 1088 -34.58 -1.39 -35.83
N VAL A 1089 -35.22 -1.78 -34.72
CA VAL A 1089 -34.78 -2.82 -33.80
C VAL A 1089 -35.76 -3.99 -33.84
N VAL A 1090 -35.24 -5.22 -33.91
CA VAL A 1090 -36.00 -6.47 -33.82
C VAL A 1090 -35.65 -7.19 -32.53
N ASN A 1091 -36.69 -7.62 -31.81
CA ASN A 1091 -36.57 -8.47 -30.64
C ASN A 1091 -36.97 -9.90 -31.01
N HIS A 1092 -36.07 -10.87 -30.83
CA HIS A 1092 -36.32 -12.28 -31.12
C HIS A 1092 -36.11 -13.12 -29.86
N ASN A 1093 -37.02 -14.06 -29.59
CA ASN A 1093 -37.00 -14.87 -28.36
C ASN A 1093 -36.55 -16.29 -28.68
N TRP A 1094 -35.40 -16.73 -28.15
CA TRP A 1094 -34.95 -18.10 -28.30
C TRP A 1094 -35.86 -19.10 -27.58
N ALA A 1095 -35.95 -20.33 -28.10
CA ALA A 1095 -36.70 -21.42 -27.51
C ALA A 1095 -35.90 -22.17 -26.43
N THR A 1096 -34.57 -22.23 -26.58
CA THR A 1096 -33.72 -23.13 -25.76
C THR A 1096 -32.34 -22.58 -25.40
N ALA A 1097 -31.93 -21.42 -25.92
CA ALA A 1097 -30.64 -20.81 -25.57
C ALA A 1097 -30.65 -20.24 -24.14
N THR A 1098 -29.51 -20.27 -23.44
CA THR A 1098 -29.29 -19.59 -22.14
C THR A 1098 -29.56 -18.07 -22.17
N SER A 1099 -29.42 -17.45 -23.35
CA SER A 1099 -29.77 -16.05 -23.60
C SER A 1099 -31.29 -15.87 -23.70
N GLY A 1100 -31.79 -14.78 -23.12
CA GLY A 1100 -33.18 -14.36 -23.28
C GLY A 1100 -33.46 -13.75 -24.66
N SER A 1101 -34.38 -12.79 -24.72
CA SER A 1101 -34.64 -12.03 -25.95
C SER A 1101 -33.35 -11.38 -26.48
N VAL A 1102 -33.03 -11.60 -27.75
CA VAL A 1102 -31.97 -10.87 -28.46
C VAL A 1102 -32.56 -9.65 -29.16
N THR A 1103 -31.85 -8.54 -29.10
CA THR A 1103 -32.27 -7.21 -29.57
C THR A 1103 -31.26 -6.74 -30.61
N PHE A 1104 -31.64 -6.61 -31.89
CA PHE A 1104 -30.69 -6.30 -32.96
C PHE A 1104 -31.24 -5.34 -34.03
N LEU A 1105 -30.37 -4.65 -34.77
CA LEU A 1105 -30.78 -3.79 -35.88
C LEU A 1105 -31.21 -4.60 -37.11
N ARG A 1106 -32.43 -4.37 -37.64
CA ARG A 1106 -32.92 -5.08 -38.85
C ARG A 1106 -32.23 -4.68 -40.16
N HIS A 1107 -31.61 -3.50 -40.19
CA HIS A 1107 -30.91 -2.96 -41.37
C HIS A 1107 -29.38 -2.91 -41.18
N ALA A 1108 -28.83 -3.68 -40.25
CA ALA A 1108 -27.38 -3.83 -40.09
C ALA A 1108 -26.96 -5.20 -39.55
N TYR A 1109 -25.69 -5.57 -39.69
CA TYR A 1109 -25.11 -6.80 -39.16
C TYR A 1109 -23.65 -6.63 -38.74
N GLU A 1110 -23.22 -7.39 -37.73
CA GLU A 1110 -21.84 -7.41 -37.20
C GLU A 1110 -20.83 -7.88 -38.28
N THR A 1111 -19.56 -7.44 -38.16
CA THR A 1111 -18.53 -7.56 -39.20
C THR A 1111 -17.24 -8.28 -38.77
N ASP A 1112 -17.33 -9.42 -38.10
CA ASP A 1112 -16.27 -10.36 -37.70
C ASP A 1112 -15.06 -9.74 -36.94
N THR A 1113 -15.18 -8.57 -36.28
CA THR A 1113 -14.00 -7.72 -35.98
C THR A 1113 -13.86 -7.05 -34.61
N ASP A 1114 -14.85 -7.02 -33.72
CA ASP A 1114 -14.77 -6.34 -32.41
C ASP A 1114 -14.48 -7.27 -31.21
N ASN A 1115 -13.97 -8.47 -31.51
CA ASN A 1115 -13.37 -9.40 -30.56
C ASN A 1115 -14.34 -10.13 -29.62
N VAL A 1116 -15.66 -9.96 -29.78
CA VAL A 1116 -16.67 -10.80 -29.14
C VAL A 1116 -17.18 -11.81 -30.17
N TRP A 1117 -17.18 -13.11 -29.86
CA TRP A 1117 -17.81 -14.11 -30.73
C TRP A 1117 -19.30 -14.21 -30.37
N ASP A 1118 -20.10 -13.38 -31.02
CA ASP A 1118 -21.51 -13.17 -30.73
C ASP A 1118 -22.42 -13.81 -31.81
N LEU A 1119 -23.49 -13.12 -32.24
CA LEU A 1119 -24.40 -13.56 -33.30
C LEU A 1119 -24.21 -12.65 -34.53
N PRO A 1120 -24.52 -13.09 -35.76
CA PRO A 1120 -24.28 -12.29 -36.96
C PRO A 1120 -25.30 -11.15 -37.17
N PHE A 1121 -25.66 -10.43 -36.12
CA PHE A 1121 -26.61 -9.33 -36.06
C PHE A 1121 -25.95 -8.17 -35.32
N CYS A 1122 -26.31 -6.91 -35.62
CA CYS A 1122 -25.76 -5.78 -34.88
C CYS A 1122 -26.49 -5.59 -33.54
N LEU A 1123 -25.83 -5.86 -32.41
CA LEU A 1123 -26.34 -5.85 -31.02
C LEU A 1123 -25.91 -4.60 -30.22
N GLY A 1124 -24.69 -4.08 -30.42
CA GLY A 1124 -24.22 -2.80 -29.88
C GLY A 1124 -22.83 -2.80 -29.21
N ASN A 1125 -22.14 -1.66 -29.28
CA ASN A 1125 -20.69 -1.48 -29.05
C ASN A 1125 -19.78 -2.03 -30.18
N GLU A 1126 -20.40 -2.32 -31.33
CA GLU A 1126 -19.82 -3.07 -32.44
C GLU A 1126 -19.58 -2.22 -33.69
N THR A 1127 -18.89 -2.82 -34.67
CA THR A 1127 -18.79 -2.29 -36.03
C THR A 1127 -19.68 -3.09 -36.98
N CYS A 1128 -20.68 -2.43 -37.58
CA CYS A 1128 -21.75 -3.09 -38.32
C CYS A 1128 -21.86 -2.63 -39.78
N PHE A 1129 -22.00 -3.56 -40.73
CA PHE A 1129 -22.41 -3.24 -42.10
C PHE A 1129 -23.88 -2.86 -42.13
N ILE A 1130 -24.24 -1.78 -42.83
CA ILE A 1130 -25.64 -1.49 -43.13
C ILE A 1130 -26.14 -2.29 -44.34
N ASN A 1131 -27.44 -2.56 -44.36
CA ASN A 1131 -28.16 -3.23 -45.42
C ASN A 1131 -29.05 -2.24 -46.21
N PRO A 1132 -28.47 -1.35 -47.05
CA PRO A 1132 -29.25 -0.39 -47.83
C PRO A 1132 -30.15 -1.04 -48.89
N ASN A 1133 -29.91 -2.29 -49.30
CA ASN A 1133 -30.63 -2.97 -50.38
C ASN A 1133 -31.57 -4.07 -49.88
N LEU A 1134 -32.60 -4.35 -50.68
CA LEU A 1134 -33.49 -5.50 -50.47
C LEU A 1134 -32.84 -6.81 -50.95
N GLY A 1135 -32.72 -7.77 -50.03
CA GLY A 1135 -32.04 -9.07 -50.24
C GLY A 1135 -30.53 -9.03 -50.00
N ALA A 1136 -29.89 -10.20 -50.12
CA ALA A 1136 -28.52 -10.47 -49.65
C ALA A 1136 -27.39 -9.62 -50.25
N TYR A 1137 -27.58 -8.99 -51.42
CA TYR A 1137 -26.53 -8.23 -52.09
C TYR A 1137 -26.49 -6.79 -51.61
N GLN A 1138 -25.50 -6.44 -50.78
CA GLN A 1138 -25.33 -5.09 -50.22
C GLN A 1138 -24.23 -4.25 -50.90
N GLY A 1139 -23.44 -4.84 -51.79
CA GLY A 1139 -22.38 -4.15 -52.55
C GLY A 1139 -21.16 -5.02 -52.82
N HIS A 1140 -20.06 -4.39 -53.25
CA HIS A 1140 -18.78 -5.05 -53.48
C HIS A 1140 -17.57 -4.09 -53.39
N GLY A 1141 -16.38 -4.67 -53.28
CA GLY A 1141 -15.11 -3.95 -53.08
C GLY A 1141 -14.70 -3.89 -51.62
N THR A 1142 -13.75 -3.02 -51.29
CA THR A 1142 -13.31 -2.83 -49.91
C THR A 1142 -14.40 -2.17 -49.06
N PRO A 1143 -14.60 -2.61 -47.81
CA PRO A 1143 -15.37 -1.88 -46.80
C PRO A 1143 -14.85 -0.46 -46.52
N GLY A 1144 -15.73 0.41 -46.05
CA GLY A 1144 -15.39 1.75 -45.55
C GLY A 1144 -16.54 2.39 -44.76
N PRO A 1145 -16.34 3.57 -44.16
CA PRO A 1145 -17.37 4.24 -43.36
C PRO A 1145 -18.65 4.54 -44.16
N ALA A 1146 -19.81 4.21 -43.59
CA ALA A 1146 -21.11 4.25 -44.28
C ALA A 1146 -21.59 5.65 -44.71
N GLY A 1147 -21.03 6.72 -44.15
CA GLY A 1147 -21.60 8.08 -44.21
C GLY A 1147 -22.84 8.27 -43.33
N CYS A 1148 -23.38 7.19 -42.76
CA CYS A 1148 -24.41 7.25 -41.73
C CYS A 1148 -23.86 7.80 -40.40
N PRO A 1149 -24.67 8.54 -39.61
CA PRO A 1149 -24.31 8.88 -38.23
C PRO A 1149 -24.09 7.61 -37.40
N ALA A 1150 -23.03 7.59 -36.59
CA ALA A 1150 -22.83 6.56 -35.58
C ALA A 1150 -23.91 6.68 -34.48
N ILE A 1151 -24.28 5.55 -33.88
CA ILE A 1151 -25.21 5.51 -32.76
C ILE A 1151 -24.42 5.77 -31.46
N GLY A 1152 -24.78 6.81 -30.71
CA GLY A 1152 -24.17 7.15 -29.42
C GLY A 1152 -24.75 6.34 -28.25
N THR A 1153 -24.44 6.78 -27.03
CA THR A 1153 -24.92 6.16 -25.78
C THR A 1153 -26.36 6.50 -25.42
N GLY A 1154 -27.02 5.61 -24.66
CA GLY A 1154 -28.36 5.80 -24.10
C GLY A 1154 -29.53 5.33 -24.98
N GLY A 1155 -29.27 4.52 -26.01
CA GLY A 1155 -30.29 3.85 -26.83
C GLY A 1155 -30.72 2.48 -26.29
N LEU A 1156 -31.60 1.78 -27.03
CA LEU A 1156 -31.83 0.33 -26.83
C LEU A 1156 -30.64 -0.51 -27.36
N ILE A 1157 -29.94 0.03 -28.35
CA ILE A 1157 -28.67 -0.40 -28.90
C ILE A 1157 -27.80 0.87 -28.89
N GLU A 1158 -26.52 0.76 -28.52
CA GLU A 1158 -25.62 1.91 -28.40
C GLU A 1158 -24.24 1.66 -29.02
N ASN A 1159 -23.46 2.73 -29.20
CA ASN A 1159 -22.06 2.71 -29.62
C ASN A 1159 -21.76 1.98 -30.96
N VAL A 1160 -22.71 1.94 -31.89
CA VAL A 1160 -22.55 1.28 -33.20
C VAL A 1160 -21.88 2.21 -34.21
N ASN A 1161 -20.83 1.71 -34.87
CA ASN A 1161 -20.18 2.35 -36.02
C ASN A 1161 -20.56 1.66 -37.33
N PHE A 1162 -21.05 2.42 -38.31
CA PHE A 1162 -21.57 1.85 -39.57
C PHE A 1162 -20.55 1.81 -40.72
N GLN A 1163 -20.51 0.68 -41.43
CA GLN A 1163 -19.75 0.49 -42.67
C GLN A 1163 -20.64 0.21 -43.89
N THR A 1164 -20.11 0.46 -45.08
CA THR A 1164 -20.64 0.08 -46.39
C THR A 1164 -19.55 -0.49 -47.28
N PHE A 1165 -19.94 -1.17 -48.36
CA PHE A 1165 -19.05 -1.42 -49.50
C PHE A 1165 -18.78 -0.13 -50.29
N ALA A 1166 -17.54 0.08 -50.73
CA ALA A 1166 -17.17 1.22 -51.57
C ALA A 1166 -17.96 1.34 -52.89
N ASN A 1167 -18.54 0.24 -53.39
CA ASN A 1167 -19.47 0.25 -54.52
C ASN A 1167 -20.78 -0.46 -54.12
N ASN A 1168 -21.85 0.29 -53.86
CA ASN A 1168 -23.19 -0.29 -53.81
C ASN A 1168 -23.84 -0.28 -55.20
N GLY A 1169 -24.16 -1.47 -55.73
CA GLY A 1169 -24.70 -1.67 -57.07
C GLY A 1169 -23.62 -1.62 -58.16
N PHE A 1170 -23.86 -2.29 -59.28
CA PHE A 1170 -23.01 -2.17 -60.47
C PHE A 1170 -23.62 -1.22 -61.49
N VAL A 1171 -22.79 -0.31 -62.01
CA VAL A 1171 -23.06 0.37 -63.27
C VAL A 1171 -22.82 -0.61 -64.43
N SER A 1172 -23.66 -0.58 -65.46
CA SER A 1172 -23.40 -1.36 -66.69
C SER A 1172 -22.19 -0.79 -67.43
N PRO A 1173 -21.36 -1.64 -68.07
CA PRO A 1173 -20.62 -1.26 -69.27
C PRO A 1173 -21.55 -0.76 -70.39
#